data_AF-A0A6H1L672-F1
#
_entry.id   AF-A0A6H1L672-F1
#
_cell.length_a   1.000
_cell.length_b   1.000
_cell.length_c   1.000
_cell.angle_alpha   90.00
_cell.angle_beta   90.00
_cell.angle_gamma   90.00
#
_symmetry.space_group_name_H-M   'P 1'
#
loop_
_entity.id
_entity.type
_entity.pdbx_description
1 polymer ?
#
loop_
_entity_poly.entity_id
_entity_poly.type
_entity_poly.pdbx_seq_one_letter_code
_entity_poly.pdbx_strand_id
1 'polypeptide(L)'
;MTRSTERPAVTTPPTTGLDEAGALRYQLADQLADAGHIRTPAVDKALRTVPRHAFAPEVPPQKAYANDIVATCHSDDGCITSSISAPWLQADMLEAARIQPGHRVLEIGSGGYNAALIAELVGPTGSVTTLDIDPAVTDRATRYLAQTGYDRVRVVTADAEHLPVSIVPDGGFDAILVTVDTWDLPWIDALADGGRLVAPLRLHQYTWAIGFTKRDGALHSDEPLIVCGFVAIQGAGAWDANRRTVPGTGVHLSWEDGTPLPVDQLARALAREPFMAHTHVTVGGQEPFDALTLYLAGALLGFCRLSVDPDGDNGVLNPPPEHWPGAAIVRSASLARLATERISDGDDGNGVYELVVHGYGPHGHLAAQEMAEQVQHWQRNHRAALCPRITIHPLADDGPTPAPDDPHVFVKKHSRVTIDWPVIPGTAALLTDDKGRYLLHLRSANEPIWRPGQWALLGGNTEKGEPCDEAIVRELDEEIGLAIPDLTGFVTLDTLSADGSFKDRVRVYHGTLNTPAHEIELREGIQLRWTRLEETAEMTMDPGTAAVLHAHHNAHQPRGPHDDTLPVVEVREPRDHRSRSIISAHLVLIRDGAVLLGKRHPTSAFAPSTWHLPAGHREDMESAVTCMAREAEEETGLRISEGDLSLIHVLDLLDPGSTIPRMGLFFAPSHWEGEPLVREPECCAEWRWWPLDALPEPIVAYTRVALEAISRGALYTPMGWS
;
A
#
# COMPACT_ATOMS: atom_id res chain seq x y z
N MET A 1 32.04 -7.35 23.50
CA MET A 1 32.13 -8.77 23.11
C MET A 1 31.67 -8.85 21.67
N THR A 2 32.63 -9.00 20.75
CA THR A 2 32.44 -9.00 19.30
C THR A 2 31.61 -10.21 18.86
N ARG A 3 30.46 -9.97 18.22
CA ARG A 3 29.67 -11.01 17.53
C ARG A 3 30.42 -11.40 16.26
N SER A 4 30.84 -12.67 16.20
CA SER A 4 31.38 -13.29 14.98
C SER A 4 30.28 -13.39 13.92
N THR A 5 30.56 -12.91 12.72
CA THR A 5 29.68 -12.89 11.54
C THR A 5 29.84 -14.13 10.63
N GLU A 6 30.53 -15.18 11.07
CA GLU A 6 30.63 -16.41 10.28
C GLU A 6 29.47 -17.37 10.61
N ARG A 7 28.52 -17.50 9.68
CA ARG A 7 27.54 -18.60 9.69
C ARG A 7 28.32 -19.93 9.62
N PRO A 8 28.06 -20.90 10.51
CA PRO A 8 28.72 -22.20 10.41
C PRO A 8 28.34 -22.87 9.09
N ALA A 9 29.34 -23.19 8.28
CA ALA A 9 29.16 -23.90 7.02
C ALA A 9 28.53 -25.28 7.28
N VAL A 10 27.38 -25.54 6.66
CA VAL A 10 26.76 -26.87 6.62
C VAL A 10 27.68 -27.76 5.76
N THR A 11 28.42 -28.66 6.38
CA THR A 11 29.35 -29.56 5.67
C THR A 11 28.62 -30.78 5.11
N THR A 12 28.56 -30.89 3.78
CA THR A 12 27.95 -32.02 3.05
C THR A 12 28.91 -33.23 2.99
N PRO A 13 28.47 -34.45 3.29
CA PRO A 13 29.23 -35.66 2.98
C PRO A 13 29.19 -35.95 1.45
N PRO A 14 30.22 -36.59 0.88
CA PRO A 14 30.32 -36.81 -0.57
C PRO A 14 29.20 -37.72 -1.11
N THR A 15 28.61 -37.34 -2.25
CA THR A 15 27.53 -38.03 -3.00
C THR A 15 27.94 -39.35 -3.65
N THR A 16 29.19 -39.80 -3.48
CA THR A 16 29.70 -41.02 -4.11
C THR A 16 29.15 -42.27 -3.42
N GLY A 17 28.16 -42.93 -4.02
CA GLY A 17 27.61 -44.22 -3.57
C GLY A 17 26.10 -44.26 -3.32
N LEU A 18 25.37 -43.17 -3.58
CA LEU A 18 23.90 -43.11 -3.45
C LEU A 18 23.21 -43.70 -4.70
N ASP A 19 22.03 -44.28 -4.50
CA ASP A 19 21.12 -44.59 -5.61
C ASP A 19 20.53 -43.29 -6.21
N GLU A 20 19.84 -43.39 -7.36
CA GLU A 20 19.31 -42.22 -8.08
C GLU A 20 18.39 -41.37 -7.19
N ALA A 21 17.51 -42.01 -6.41
CA ALA A 21 16.59 -41.31 -5.51
C ALA A 21 17.32 -40.64 -4.33
N GLY A 22 18.41 -41.25 -3.83
CA GLY A 22 19.29 -40.65 -2.83
C GLY A 22 20.04 -39.44 -3.37
N ALA A 23 20.53 -39.49 -4.61
CA ALA A 23 21.19 -38.35 -5.24
C ALA A 23 20.23 -37.17 -5.42
N LEU A 24 19.01 -37.42 -5.92
CA LEU A 24 17.96 -36.39 -6.06
C LEU A 24 17.57 -35.76 -4.72
N ARG A 25 17.50 -36.55 -3.64
CA ARG A 25 17.21 -36.05 -2.30
C ARG A 25 18.27 -35.06 -1.81
N TYR A 26 19.54 -35.40 -1.96
CA TYR A 26 20.64 -34.53 -1.56
C TYR A 26 20.69 -33.26 -2.42
N GLN A 27 20.46 -33.40 -3.73
CA GLN A 27 20.41 -32.25 -4.64
C GLN A 27 19.28 -31.28 -4.27
N LEU A 28 18.09 -31.78 -3.93
CA LEU A 28 16.99 -30.93 -3.46
C LEU A 28 17.37 -30.22 -2.14
N ALA A 29 17.94 -30.94 -1.17
CA ALA A 29 18.38 -30.33 0.08
C ALA A 29 19.44 -29.23 -0.14
N ASP A 30 20.40 -29.46 -1.05
CA ASP A 30 21.40 -28.46 -1.42
C ASP A 30 20.72 -27.21 -2.03
N GLN A 31 19.79 -27.40 -2.97
CA GLN A 31 19.02 -26.29 -3.59
C GLN A 31 18.25 -25.46 -2.55
N LEU A 32 17.61 -26.12 -1.59
CA LEU A 32 16.84 -25.44 -0.54
C LEU A 32 17.74 -24.70 0.46
N ALA A 33 18.93 -25.24 0.75
CA ALA A 33 19.91 -24.57 1.60
C ALA A 33 20.52 -23.35 0.90
N ASP A 34 20.88 -23.47 -0.38
CA ASP A 34 21.42 -22.37 -1.19
C ASP A 34 20.41 -21.23 -1.35
N ALA A 35 19.12 -21.56 -1.45
CA ALA A 35 18.02 -20.59 -1.49
C ALA A 35 17.63 -20.03 -0.10
N GLY A 36 18.22 -20.52 0.98
CA GLY A 36 18.00 -20.02 2.35
C GLY A 36 16.77 -20.56 3.08
N HIS A 37 16.04 -21.52 2.50
CA HIS A 37 14.89 -22.17 3.14
C HIS A 37 15.32 -23.13 4.27
N ILE A 38 16.50 -23.73 4.16
CA ILE A 38 17.12 -24.53 5.23
C ILE A 38 18.13 -23.65 5.97
N ARG A 39 17.91 -23.48 7.27
CA ARG A 39 18.65 -22.56 8.15
C ARG A 39 19.38 -23.30 9.27
N THR A 40 18.97 -24.52 9.61
CA THR A 40 19.53 -25.30 10.72
C THR A 40 20.03 -26.68 10.28
N PRO A 41 21.10 -27.22 10.92
CA PRO A 41 21.59 -28.57 10.64
C PRO A 41 20.57 -29.68 10.90
N ALA A 42 19.61 -29.44 11.81
CA ALA A 42 18.58 -30.42 12.15
C ALA A 42 17.60 -30.63 11.00
N VAL A 43 17.11 -29.54 10.39
CA VAL A 43 16.20 -29.59 9.23
C VAL A 43 16.92 -30.14 7.99
N ASP A 44 18.16 -29.72 7.75
CA ASP A 44 19.00 -30.29 6.67
C ASP A 44 19.11 -31.82 6.79
N LYS A 45 19.47 -32.30 7.99
CA LYS A 45 19.57 -33.74 8.25
C LYS A 45 18.25 -34.47 8.02
N ALA A 46 17.13 -33.91 8.48
CA ALA A 46 15.81 -34.53 8.33
C ALA A 46 15.46 -34.69 6.84
N LEU A 47 15.61 -33.62 6.04
CA LEU A 47 15.35 -33.64 4.59
C LEU A 47 16.28 -34.59 3.82
N ARG A 48 17.53 -34.73 4.25
CA ARG A 48 18.49 -35.69 3.65
C ARG A 48 18.26 -37.14 4.07
N THR A 49 17.49 -37.37 5.13
CA THR A 49 17.22 -38.71 5.67
C THR A 49 15.91 -39.28 5.12
N VAL A 50 14.82 -38.51 5.20
CA VAL A 50 13.48 -39.02 4.88
C VAL A 50 13.32 -39.21 3.35
N PRO A 51 12.95 -40.42 2.87
CA PRO A 51 12.79 -40.67 1.44
C PRO A 51 11.46 -40.13 0.91
N ARG A 52 11.42 -38.87 0.47
CA ARG A 52 10.19 -38.21 -0.07
C ARG A 52 9.45 -39.03 -1.13
N HIS A 53 10.19 -39.62 -2.06
CA HIS A 53 9.64 -40.49 -3.12
C HIS A 53 8.89 -41.73 -2.60
N ALA A 54 9.24 -42.26 -1.42
CA ALA A 54 8.56 -43.41 -0.83
C ALA A 54 7.14 -43.07 -0.35
N PHE A 55 6.89 -41.79 -0.07
CA PHE A 55 5.55 -41.27 0.21
C PHE A 55 4.82 -40.85 -1.06
N ALA A 56 5.41 -40.95 -2.25
CA ALA A 56 4.81 -40.58 -3.53
C ALA A 56 5.06 -41.63 -4.63
N PRO A 57 4.78 -42.93 -4.39
CA PRO A 57 5.13 -43.99 -5.34
C PRO A 57 4.40 -43.90 -6.69
N GLU A 58 3.35 -43.09 -6.78
CA GLU A 58 2.56 -42.88 -7.99
C GLU A 58 3.27 -42.00 -9.03
N VAL A 59 4.32 -41.28 -8.63
CA VAL A 59 5.11 -40.40 -9.51
C VAL A 59 6.56 -40.84 -9.58
N PRO A 60 7.28 -40.57 -10.68
CA PRO A 60 8.70 -40.88 -10.76
C PRO A 60 9.51 -40.07 -9.72
N PRO A 61 10.64 -40.59 -9.21
CA PRO A 61 11.45 -39.90 -8.19
C PRO A 61 11.83 -38.46 -8.55
N GLN A 62 12.07 -38.18 -9.83
CA GLN A 62 12.40 -36.83 -10.33
C GLN A 62 11.25 -35.84 -10.07
N LYS A 63 9.99 -36.28 -10.21
CA LYS A 63 8.82 -35.45 -9.88
C LYS A 63 8.63 -35.35 -8.36
N ALA A 64 8.89 -36.42 -7.61
CA ALA A 64 8.80 -36.39 -6.15
C ALA A 64 9.81 -35.42 -5.51
N TYR A 65 10.99 -35.25 -6.10
CA TYR A 65 12.05 -34.34 -5.64
C TYR A 65 12.09 -33.00 -6.40
N ALA A 66 11.14 -32.72 -7.29
CA ALA A 66 10.96 -31.37 -7.81
C ALA A 66 10.53 -30.43 -6.66
N ASN A 67 10.93 -29.16 -6.72
CA ASN A 67 10.51 -28.16 -5.74
C ASN A 67 9.06 -27.68 -6.00
N ASP A 68 8.13 -28.63 -6.03
CA ASP A 68 6.71 -28.44 -6.36
C ASP A 68 5.85 -29.44 -5.57
N ILE A 69 4.54 -29.24 -5.58
CA ILE A 69 3.58 -30.13 -4.94
C ILE A 69 3.46 -31.47 -5.69
N VAL A 70 3.07 -32.51 -4.96
CA VAL A 70 2.63 -33.78 -5.56
C VAL A 70 1.18 -34.03 -5.13
N ALA A 71 0.23 -33.87 -6.05
CA ALA A 71 -1.17 -34.20 -5.80
C ALA A 71 -1.33 -35.69 -5.51
N THR A 72 -2.10 -36.03 -4.47
CA THR A 72 -2.29 -37.42 -4.01
C THR A 72 -3.75 -37.84 -4.01
N CYS A 73 -4.68 -36.89 -3.80
CA CYS A 73 -6.11 -37.12 -3.84
C CYS A 73 -6.81 -35.99 -4.59
N HIS A 74 -7.92 -36.34 -5.25
CA HIS A 74 -8.80 -35.40 -5.93
C HIS A 74 -10.25 -35.66 -5.49
N SER A 75 -11.06 -34.62 -5.44
CA SER A 75 -12.52 -34.72 -5.33
C SER A 75 -13.15 -35.15 -6.65
N ASP A 76 -14.45 -35.47 -6.60
CA ASP A 76 -15.23 -35.93 -7.76
C ASP A 76 -15.29 -34.89 -8.90
N ASP A 77 -15.13 -33.61 -8.59
CA ASP A 77 -15.06 -32.48 -9.53
C ASP A 77 -13.63 -32.22 -10.06
N GLY A 78 -12.64 -33.02 -9.65
CA GLY A 78 -11.26 -32.94 -10.10
C GLY A 78 -10.38 -31.96 -9.33
N CYS A 79 -10.90 -31.27 -8.30
CA CYS A 79 -10.07 -30.41 -7.44
C CYS A 79 -9.12 -31.25 -6.56
N ILE A 80 -7.90 -30.75 -6.31
CA ILE A 80 -6.93 -31.42 -5.44
C ILE A 80 -7.41 -31.29 -3.99
N THR A 81 -7.64 -32.42 -3.32
CA THR A 81 -8.07 -32.47 -1.91
C THR A 81 -6.96 -32.85 -0.95
N SER A 82 -5.88 -33.48 -1.46
CA SER A 82 -4.68 -33.74 -0.67
C SER A 82 -3.43 -33.75 -1.56
N SER A 83 -2.33 -33.23 -1.03
CA SER A 83 -1.04 -33.18 -1.73
C SER A 83 0.12 -33.27 -0.75
N ILE A 84 1.26 -33.73 -1.23
CA ILE A 84 2.53 -33.52 -0.54
C ILE A 84 2.99 -32.11 -0.89
N SER A 85 3.04 -31.22 0.11
CA SER A 85 3.40 -29.82 -0.05
C SER A 85 4.80 -29.63 -0.66
N ALA A 86 5.02 -28.48 -1.31
CA ALA A 86 6.31 -28.16 -1.92
C ALA A 86 7.44 -28.21 -0.87
N PRO A 87 8.62 -28.77 -1.22
CA PRO A 87 9.73 -28.91 -0.29
C PRO A 87 10.20 -27.62 0.38
N TRP A 88 10.26 -26.51 -0.37
CA TRP A 88 10.69 -25.21 0.16
C TRP A 88 9.81 -24.73 1.32
N LEU A 89 8.49 -24.83 1.16
CA LEU A 89 7.52 -24.39 2.16
C LEU A 89 7.52 -25.30 3.39
N GLN A 90 7.71 -26.60 3.20
CA GLN A 90 7.89 -27.54 4.33
C GLN A 90 9.16 -27.23 5.11
N ALA A 91 10.27 -26.92 4.44
CA ALA A 91 11.51 -26.52 5.10
C ALA A 91 11.29 -25.24 5.95
N ASP A 92 10.71 -24.20 5.37
CA ASP A 92 10.45 -22.94 6.08
C ASP A 92 9.53 -23.13 7.29
N MET A 93 8.48 -23.94 7.17
CA MET A 93 7.55 -24.24 8.27
C MET A 93 8.20 -25.10 9.37
N LEU A 94 9.08 -26.04 9.03
CA LEU A 94 9.84 -26.82 10.01
C LEU A 94 10.84 -25.95 10.77
N GLU A 95 11.52 -25.03 10.09
CA GLU A 95 12.39 -24.04 10.73
C GLU A 95 11.59 -23.13 11.67
N ALA A 96 10.42 -22.65 11.23
CA ALA A 96 9.53 -21.83 12.04
C ALA A 96 8.97 -22.59 13.27
N ALA A 97 8.83 -23.90 13.18
CA ALA A 97 8.35 -24.73 14.28
C ALA A 97 9.39 -24.94 15.39
N ARG A 98 10.69 -24.71 15.11
CA ARG A 98 11.80 -24.80 16.08
C ARG A 98 11.78 -26.08 16.92
N ILE A 99 11.39 -27.20 16.32
CA ILE A 99 11.24 -28.51 16.98
C ILE A 99 12.57 -28.96 17.59
N GLN A 100 12.56 -29.40 18.85
CA GLN A 100 13.73 -29.94 19.53
C GLN A 100 13.57 -31.43 19.84
N PRO A 101 14.68 -32.16 20.07
CA PRO A 101 14.63 -33.53 20.55
C PRO A 101 13.81 -33.66 21.85
N GLY A 102 12.92 -34.64 21.91
CA GLY A 102 12.02 -34.87 23.05
C GLY A 102 10.67 -34.15 22.97
N HIS A 103 10.47 -33.24 22.03
CA HIS A 103 9.18 -32.56 21.86
C HIS A 103 8.04 -33.54 21.50
N ARG A 104 6.83 -33.18 21.93
CA ARG A 104 5.55 -33.78 21.55
C ARG A 104 4.92 -32.88 20.50
N VAL A 105 4.82 -33.38 19.28
CA VAL A 105 4.38 -32.58 18.13
C VAL A 105 3.09 -33.13 17.55
N LEU A 106 2.15 -32.23 17.26
CA LEU A 106 0.95 -32.50 16.49
C LEU A 106 1.11 -31.97 15.06
N GLU A 107 0.80 -32.80 14.08
CA GLU A 107 0.57 -32.38 12.69
C GLU A 107 -0.93 -32.45 12.37
N ILE A 108 -1.48 -31.41 11.77
CA ILE A 108 -2.87 -31.34 11.27
C ILE A 108 -2.84 -31.21 9.75
N GLY A 109 -3.40 -32.18 9.05
CA GLY A 109 -3.25 -32.36 7.60
C GLY A 109 -2.18 -33.42 7.32
N SER A 110 -2.58 -34.68 7.19
CA SER A 110 -1.60 -35.76 7.07
C SER A 110 -1.18 -36.01 5.63
N GLY A 111 0.04 -36.48 5.46
CA GLY A 111 0.54 -37.08 4.22
C GLY A 111 1.63 -38.12 4.45
N GLY A 112 1.92 -38.42 5.72
CA GLY A 112 3.04 -39.26 6.18
C GLY A 112 4.42 -38.61 6.05
N TYR A 113 4.73 -37.95 4.92
CA TYR A 113 6.08 -37.44 4.66
C TYR A 113 6.54 -36.40 5.69
N ASN A 114 5.72 -35.38 5.95
CA ASN A 114 6.07 -34.33 6.89
C ASN A 114 6.06 -34.82 8.34
N ALA A 115 5.14 -35.73 8.71
CA ALA A 115 5.21 -36.46 9.98
C ALA A 115 6.55 -37.21 10.18
N ALA A 116 7.09 -37.82 9.11
CA ALA A 116 8.40 -38.47 9.16
C ALA A 116 9.56 -37.47 9.32
N LEU A 117 9.49 -36.30 8.68
CA LEU A 117 10.46 -35.21 8.91
C LEU A 117 10.42 -34.73 10.37
N ILE A 118 9.22 -34.52 10.91
CA ILE A 118 9.03 -34.15 12.32
C ILE A 118 9.60 -35.25 13.24
N ALA A 119 9.40 -36.53 12.90
CA ALA A 119 9.92 -37.67 13.67
C ALA A 119 11.46 -37.66 13.76
N GLU A 120 12.16 -37.28 12.70
CA GLU A 120 13.61 -37.08 12.72
C GLU A 120 14.04 -35.95 13.66
N LEU A 121 13.27 -34.86 13.71
CA LEU A 121 13.57 -33.68 14.55
C LEU A 121 13.33 -33.94 16.04
N VAL A 122 12.20 -34.55 16.40
CA VAL A 122 11.89 -34.89 17.81
C VAL A 122 12.76 -36.03 18.34
N GLY A 123 13.32 -36.84 17.44
CA GLY A 123 14.20 -37.94 17.77
C GLY A 123 13.53 -39.05 18.62
N PRO A 124 14.33 -39.99 19.15
CA PRO A 124 13.81 -41.20 19.77
C PRO A 124 13.12 -40.98 21.14
N THR A 125 13.28 -39.81 21.75
CA THR A 125 12.65 -39.47 23.04
C THR A 125 11.38 -38.65 22.87
N GLY A 126 11.12 -38.12 21.68
CA GLY A 126 9.90 -37.37 21.38
C GLY A 126 8.78 -38.22 20.83
N SER A 127 7.66 -37.57 20.51
CA SER A 127 6.48 -38.21 19.94
C SER A 127 5.83 -37.32 18.88
N VAL A 128 5.27 -37.96 17.85
CA VAL A 128 4.56 -37.29 16.76
C VAL A 128 3.18 -37.90 16.64
N THR A 129 2.16 -37.05 16.69
CA THR A 129 0.78 -37.40 16.30
C THR A 129 0.45 -36.65 15.03
N THR A 130 -0.02 -37.35 14.00
CA THR A 130 -0.48 -36.75 12.74
C THR A 130 -1.96 -37.06 12.55
N LEU A 131 -2.74 -36.05 12.18
CA LEU A 131 -4.20 -36.11 12.14
C LEU A 131 -4.71 -35.65 10.78
N ASP A 132 -5.68 -36.39 10.24
CA ASP A 132 -6.44 -35.99 9.06
C ASP A 132 -7.91 -36.41 9.19
N ILE A 133 -8.82 -35.71 8.51
CA ILE A 133 -10.25 -36.03 8.52
C ILE A 133 -10.59 -37.15 7.54
N ASP A 134 -9.80 -37.31 6.46
CA ASP A 134 -10.06 -38.30 5.43
C ASP A 134 -9.40 -39.65 5.81
N PRO A 135 -10.20 -40.73 6.01
CA PRO A 135 -9.65 -42.05 6.29
C PRO A 135 -8.68 -42.54 5.21
N ALA A 136 -8.90 -42.23 3.93
CA ALA A 136 -8.02 -42.65 2.83
C ALA A 136 -6.62 -42.03 2.95
N VAL A 137 -6.54 -40.76 3.38
CA VAL A 137 -5.28 -40.06 3.64
C VAL A 137 -4.56 -40.71 4.84
N THR A 138 -5.28 -40.96 5.94
CA THR A 138 -4.69 -41.60 7.13
C THR A 138 -4.24 -43.05 6.90
N ASP A 139 -4.97 -43.84 6.12
CA ASP A 139 -4.60 -45.21 5.74
C ASP A 139 -3.32 -45.21 4.89
N ARG A 140 -3.21 -44.23 3.98
CA ARG A 140 -2.03 -44.03 3.14
C ARG A 140 -0.81 -43.62 3.96
N ALA A 141 -0.96 -42.65 4.86
CA ALA A 141 0.09 -42.22 5.78
C ALA A 141 0.58 -43.37 6.65
N THR A 142 -0.34 -44.13 7.27
CA THR A 142 -0.03 -45.29 8.12
C THR A 142 0.81 -46.32 7.37
N ARG A 143 0.43 -46.64 6.13
CA ARG A 143 1.16 -47.60 5.28
C ARG A 143 2.59 -47.14 4.99
N TYR A 144 2.78 -45.91 4.51
CA TYR A 144 4.10 -45.46 4.08
C TYR A 144 5.02 -45.10 5.25
N LEU A 145 4.48 -44.61 6.37
CA LEU A 145 5.25 -44.44 7.60
C LEU A 145 5.82 -45.79 8.08
N ALA A 146 5.01 -46.84 8.12
CA ALA A 146 5.49 -48.17 8.49
C ALA A 146 6.55 -48.73 7.51
N GLN A 147 6.34 -48.55 6.20
CA GLN A 147 7.30 -49.00 5.17
C GLN A 147 8.65 -48.27 5.21
N THR A 148 8.67 -47.04 5.71
CA THR A 148 9.87 -46.19 5.80
C THR A 148 10.53 -46.21 7.19
N GLY A 149 10.00 -46.99 8.14
CA GLY A 149 10.58 -47.16 9.47
C GLY A 149 10.14 -46.13 10.52
N TYR A 150 9.06 -45.39 10.25
CA TYR A 150 8.46 -44.38 11.14
C TYR A 150 7.17 -44.88 11.80
N ASP A 151 7.14 -46.15 12.20
CA ASP A 151 6.00 -46.83 12.85
C ASP A 151 5.62 -46.24 14.23
N ARG A 152 6.52 -45.45 14.82
CA ARG A 152 6.28 -44.70 16.06
C ARG A 152 5.37 -43.48 15.91
N VAL A 153 5.13 -43.01 14.70
CA VAL A 153 4.24 -41.88 14.44
C VAL A 153 2.79 -42.34 14.64
N ARG A 154 2.05 -41.67 15.53
CA ARG A 154 0.64 -41.97 15.79
C ARG A 154 -0.24 -41.29 14.75
N VAL A 155 -0.85 -42.06 13.86
CA VAL A 155 -1.82 -41.54 12.88
C VAL A 155 -3.23 -41.58 13.46
N VAL A 156 -4.00 -40.50 13.29
CA VAL A 156 -5.36 -40.36 13.85
C VAL A 156 -6.31 -39.84 12.77
N THR A 157 -7.43 -40.53 12.58
CA THR A 157 -8.52 -40.05 11.71
C THR A 157 -9.53 -39.27 12.56
N ALA A 158 -9.60 -37.95 12.40
CA ALA A 158 -10.54 -37.08 13.11
C ALA A 158 -10.67 -35.71 12.45
N ASP A 159 -11.77 -35.01 12.72
CA ASP A 159 -11.89 -33.59 12.38
C ASP A 159 -11.02 -32.76 13.33
N ALA A 160 -10.09 -31.98 12.77
CA ALA A 160 -9.14 -31.18 13.52
C ALA A 160 -9.84 -30.07 14.33
N GLU A 161 -11.01 -29.58 13.90
CA GLU A 161 -11.80 -28.58 14.63
C GLU A 161 -12.03 -28.98 16.10
N HIS A 162 -12.14 -30.29 16.35
CA HIS A 162 -12.38 -30.87 17.67
C HIS A 162 -11.37 -31.98 17.95
N LEU A 163 -10.17 -31.60 18.40
CA LEU A 163 -9.13 -32.58 18.76
C LEU A 163 -9.65 -33.60 19.78
N PRO A 164 -9.49 -34.92 19.52
CA PRO A 164 -9.83 -35.93 20.51
C PRO A 164 -9.03 -35.73 21.80
N VAL A 165 -9.71 -35.64 22.94
CA VAL A 165 -9.04 -35.43 24.24
C VAL A 165 -7.95 -36.49 24.52
N SER A 166 -8.11 -37.70 24.01
CA SER A 166 -7.17 -38.82 24.16
C SER A 166 -5.85 -38.68 23.38
N ILE A 167 -5.72 -37.66 22.52
CA ILE A 167 -4.48 -37.38 21.78
C ILE A 167 -3.71 -36.19 22.36
N VAL A 168 -4.35 -35.33 23.14
CA VAL A 168 -3.72 -34.15 23.75
C VAL A 168 -2.92 -34.58 24.98
N PRO A 169 -1.59 -34.35 25.02
CA PRO A 169 -0.77 -34.69 26.17
C PRO A 169 -1.10 -33.84 27.40
N ASP A 170 -0.82 -34.37 28.59
CA ASP A 170 -0.81 -33.55 29.81
C ASP A 170 0.16 -32.38 29.65
N GLY A 171 -0.33 -31.15 29.82
CA GLY A 171 0.45 -29.92 29.61
C GLY A 171 0.57 -29.46 28.15
N GLY A 172 -0.15 -30.09 27.21
CA GLY A 172 -0.24 -29.66 25.80
C GLY A 172 0.90 -30.15 24.90
N PHE A 173 0.83 -29.80 23.62
CA PHE A 173 1.87 -30.07 22.63
C PHE A 173 2.98 -29.02 22.68
N ASP A 174 4.22 -29.42 22.47
CA ASP A 174 5.36 -28.50 22.41
C ASP A 174 5.43 -27.79 21.05
N ALA A 175 4.93 -28.43 19.99
CA ALA A 175 4.65 -27.79 18.72
C ALA A 175 3.39 -28.34 18.03
N ILE A 176 2.68 -27.48 17.29
CA ILE A 176 1.58 -27.84 16.39
C ILE A 176 1.90 -27.30 15.00
N LEU A 177 1.95 -28.17 13.99
CA LEU A 177 2.13 -27.80 12.59
C LEU A 177 0.85 -28.11 11.83
N VAL A 178 0.32 -27.12 11.14
CA VAL A 178 -0.89 -27.23 10.31
C VAL A 178 -0.44 -27.19 8.86
N THR A 179 -0.90 -28.11 8.03
CA THR A 179 -0.50 -28.26 6.61
C THR A 179 -1.74 -28.21 5.70
N VAL A 180 -2.74 -27.47 6.14
CA VAL A 180 -3.98 -27.13 5.41
C VAL A 180 -4.23 -25.64 5.55
N ASP A 181 -4.93 -25.05 4.59
CA ASP A 181 -5.39 -23.66 4.65
C ASP A 181 -6.50 -23.56 5.69
N THR A 182 -6.21 -22.92 6.82
CA THR A 182 -7.16 -22.76 7.93
C THR A 182 -7.61 -21.31 8.06
N TRP A 183 -8.91 -21.12 8.31
CA TRP A 183 -9.44 -19.79 8.57
C TRP A 183 -9.25 -19.36 10.03
N ASP A 184 -9.18 -20.28 10.98
CA ASP A 184 -9.10 -20.01 12.42
C ASP A 184 -8.21 -21.04 13.14
N LEU A 185 -7.92 -20.82 14.42
CA LEU A 185 -7.00 -21.62 15.23
C LEU A 185 -7.66 -22.10 16.55
N PRO A 186 -8.48 -23.17 16.53
CA PRO A 186 -9.11 -23.71 17.75
C PRO A 186 -8.11 -24.42 18.68
N TRP A 187 -6.85 -24.56 18.29
CA TRP A 187 -5.85 -25.38 18.97
C TRP A 187 -4.96 -24.63 19.96
N ILE A 188 -5.23 -23.34 20.21
CA ILE A 188 -4.41 -22.52 21.11
C ILE A 188 -4.28 -23.17 22.49
N ASP A 189 -5.36 -23.72 23.04
CA ASP A 189 -5.37 -24.38 24.36
C ASP A 189 -4.68 -25.74 24.37
N ALA A 190 -4.59 -26.41 23.22
CA ALA A 190 -3.86 -27.67 23.08
C ALA A 190 -2.34 -27.47 23.04
N LEU A 191 -1.86 -26.23 22.83
CA LEU A 191 -0.45 -25.89 22.81
C LEU A 191 0.06 -25.59 24.24
N ALA A 192 1.24 -26.13 24.56
CA ALA A 192 1.97 -25.82 25.79
C ALA A 192 2.38 -24.34 25.82
N ASP A 193 2.51 -23.77 27.03
CA ASP A 193 3.08 -22.42 27.17
C ASP A 193 4.54 -22.39 26.70
N GLY A 194 4.91 -21.34 25.94
CA GLY A 194 6.19 -21.29 25.22
C GLY A 194 6.26 -22.20 23.98
N GLY A 195 5.24 -23.02 23.71
CA GLY A 195 5.14 -23.88 22.55
C GLY A 195 5.01 -23.12 21.23
N ARG A 196 5.23 -23.83 20.11
CA ARG A 196 5.21 -23.26 18.76
C ARG A 196 3.97 -23.73 17.97
N LEU A 197 3.24 -22.80 17.37
CA LEU A 197 2.20 -23.13 16.40
C LEU A 197 2.59 -22.55 15.04
N VAL A 198 2.67 -23.39 14.02
CA VAL A 198 2.91 -22.95 12.64
C VAL A 198 1.70 -23.32 11.81
N ALA A 199 1.05 -22.32 11.21
CA ALA A 199 -0.16 -22.54 10.45
C ALA A 199 -0.26 -21.66 9.20
N PRO A 200 -0.73 -22.21 8.07
CA PRO A 200 -1.30 -21.47 6.96
C PRO A 200 -2.63 -20.85 7.41
N LEU A 201 -2.58 -19.60 7.87
CA LEU A 201 -3.74 -18.86 8.36
C LEU A 201 -4.28 -17.94 7.24
N ARG A 202 -5.56 -18.08 6.93
CA ARG A 202 -6.26 -17.19 6.02
C ARG A 202 -6.58 -15.86 6.68
N LEU A 203 -6.07 -14.78 6.09
CA LEU A 203 -6.33 -13.39 6.48
C LEU A 203 -6.69 -12.59 5.22
N HIS A 204 -7.95 -12.17 5.15
CA HIS A 204 -8.57 -11.52 3.99
C HIS A 204 -8.31 -12.26 2.67
N GLN A 205 -8.63 -13.55 2.66
CA GLN A 205 -8.49 -14.52 1.56
C GLN A 205 -7.07 -14.86 1.08
N TYR A 206 -6.04 -14.23 1.62
CA TYR A 206 -4.67 -14.71 1.41
C TYR A 206 -4.33 -15.68 2.51
N THR A 207 -3.61 -16.73 2.14
CA THR A 207 -3.17 -17.76 3.09
C THR A 207 -1.71 -17.50 3.41
N TRP A 208 -1.44 -17.28 4.69
CA TRP A 208 -0.13 -16.91 5.20
C TRP A 208 0.40 -18.06 6.05
N ALA A 209 1.54 -18.65 5.72
CA ALA A 209 2.25 -19.49 6.67
C ALA A 209 2.88 -18.60 7.74
N ILE A 210 2.45 -18.77 8.99
CA ILE A 210 2.87 -17.95 10.12
C ILE A 210 3.35 -18.86 11.25
N GLY A 211 4.52 -18.54 11.80
CA GLY A 211 5.03 -19.13 13.04
C GLY A 211 4.67 -18.28 14.25
N PHE A 212 4.09 -18.91 15.26
CA PHE A 212 3.68 -18.29 16.52
C PHE A 212 4.36 -18.93 17.72
N THR A 213 4.60 -18.12 18.76
CA THR A 213 4.92 -18.61 20.11
C THR A 213 3.74 -18.33 21.04
N LYS A 214 3.31 -19.32 21.82
CA LYS A 214 2.32 -19.10 22.88
C LYS A 214 2.97 -18.45 24.09
N ARG A 215 2.41 -17.34 24.57
CA ARG A 215 2.79 -16.64 25.81
C ARG A 215 1.54 -16.05 26.42
N ASP A 216 1.39 -16.20 27.74
CA ASP A 216 0.28 -15.58 28.49
C ASP A 216 -1.10 -15.88 27.89
N GLY A 217 -1.29 -17.10 27.36
CA GLY A 217 -2.56 -17.54 26.75
C GLY A 217 -2.79 -17.09 25.29
N ALA A 218 -1.95 -16.22 24.74
CA ALA A 218 -2.06 -15.73 23.36
C ALA A 218 -0.93 -16.26 22.47
N LEU A 219 -1.17 -16.26 21.15
CA LEU A 219 -0.15 -16.55 20.15
C LEU A 219 0.46 -15.24 19.63
N HIS A 220 1.79 -15.16 19.56
CA HIS A 220 2.49 -14.00 19.03
C HIS A 220 3.39 -14.41 17.86
N SER A 221 3.27 -13.72 16.72
CA SER A 221 4.17 -13.94 15.59
C SER A 221 5.55 -13.32 15.86
N ASP A 222 6.60 -14.04 15.48
CA ASP A 222 7.99 -13.60 15.61
C ASP A 222 8.85 -13.91 14.37
N GLU A 223 8.22 -14.32 13.27
CA GLU A 223 8.86 -14.63 12.00
C GLU A 223 8.18 -13.92 10.83
N PRO A 224 8.88 -13.71 9.70
CA PRO A 224 8.28 -13.17 8.48
C PRO A 224 7.06 -13.99 8.03
N LEU A 225 6.06 -13.29 7.51
CA LEU A 225 4.88 -13.89 6.93
C LEU A 225 5.19 -14.40 5.50
N ILE A 226 4.79 -15.62 5.19
CA ILE A 226 5.00 -16.23 3.87
C ILE A 226 3.63 -16.42 3.22
N VAL A 227 3.36 -15.74 2.10
CA VAL A 227 2.18 -16.03 1.28
C VAL A 227 2.34 -17.42 0.67
N CYS A 228 1.31 -18.26 0.82
CA CYS A 228 1.35 -19.63 0.35
C CYS A 228 -0.03 -20.14 -0.10
N GLY A 229 -0.06 -21.34 -0.69
CA GLY A 229 -1.28 -22.05 -1.05
C GLY A 229 -1.31 -23.43 -0.40
N PHE A 230 -2.45 -23.81 0.15
CA PHE A 230 -2.71 -25.12 0.72
C PHE A 230 -4.11 -25.60 0.33
N VAL A 231 -4.34 -26.91 0.42
CA VAL A 231 -5.70 -27.46 0.33
C VAL A 231 -6.52 -26.94 1.52
N ALA A 232 -7.78 -26.58 1.28
CA ALA A 232 -8.66 -26.03 2.31
C ALA A 232 -8.95 -27.05 3.42
N ILE A 233 -8.93 -26.59 4.66
CA ILE A 233 -9.41 -27.39 5.78
C ILE A 233 -10.88 -27.77 5.56
N GLN A 234 -11.22 -29.02 5.84
CA GLN A 234 -12.56 -29.57 5.70
C GLN A 234 -13.22 -29.75 7.08
N GLY A 235 -14.50 -30.13 7.09
CA GLY A 235 -15.23 -30.41 8.33
C GLY A 235 -15.76 -29.13 9.00
N ALA A 236 -15.87 -29.14 10.32
CA ALA A 236 -16.51 -28.08 11.08
C ALA A 236 -15.69 -26.77 11.15
N GLY A 237 -14.40 -26.83 10.80
CA GLY A 237 -13.52 -25.69 10.62
C GLY A 237 -13.47 -25.13 9.19
N ALA A 238 -14.18 -25.76 8.23
CA ALA A 238 -14.26 -25.26 6.86
C ALA A 238 -14.91 -23.87 6.82
N TRP A 239 -14.36 -23.00 5.97
CA TRP A 239 -14.85 -21.65 5.80
C TRP A 239 -14.92 -21.28 4.33
N ASP A 240 -16.07 -20.73 3.92
CA ASP A 240 -16.30 -20.20 2.60
C ASP A 240 -16.40 -18.69 2.65
N ALA A 241 -15.77 -18.04 1.68
CA ALA A 241 -15.85 -16.61 1.55
C ALA A 241 -17.26 -16.16 1.16
N ASN A 242 -17.68 -15.01 1.66
CA ASN A 242 -18.92 -14.38 1.27
C ASN A 242 -18.80 -13.75 -0.14
N ARG A 243 -18.74 -14.60 -1.18
CA ARG A 243 -18.61 -14.18 -2.57
C ARG A 243 -19.96 -13.69 -3.13
N ARG A 244 -19.93 -12.53 -3.79
CA ARG A 244 -21.04 -11.97 -4.55
C ARG A 244 -20.58 -11.71 -5.98
N THR A 245 -21.45 -11.99 -6.94
CA THR A 245 -21.19 -11.71 -8.35
C THR A 245 -21.93 -10.45 -8.76
N VAL A 246 -21.22 -9.50 -9.36
CA VAL A 246 -21.83 -8.31 -9.94
C VAL A 246 -22.59 -8.73 -11.21
N PRO A 247 -23.91 -8.55 -11.28
CA PRO A 247 -24.74 -9.09 -12.37
C PRO A 247 -24.27 -8.67 -13.76
N GLY A 248 -24.05 -9.66 -14.64
CA GLY A 248 -23.75 -9.42 -16.06
C GLY A 248 -22.34 -8.90 -16.36
N THR A 249 -21.41 -8.95 -15.41
CA THR A 249 -20.05 -8.38 -15.58
C THR A 249 -18.92 -9.39 -15.45
N GLY A 250 -19.17 -10.60 -14.94
CA GLY A 250 -18.12 -11.58 -14.61
C GLY A 250 -17.22 -11.17 -13.44
N VAL A 251 -17.56 -10.09 -12.71
CA VAL A 251 -16.81 -9.61 -11.55
C VAL A 251 -17.35 -10.23 -10.27
N HIS A 252 -16.45 -10.69 -9.42
CA HIS A 252 -16.77 -11.24 -8.11
C HIS A 252 -16.07 -10.47 -7.01
N LEU A 253 -16.84 -10.15 -5.97
CA LEU A 253 -16.35 -9.50 -4.77
C LEU A 253 -16.55 -10.45 -3.59
N SER A 254 -15.51 -10.63 -2.79
CA SER A 254 -15.55 -11.51 -1.63
C SER A 254 -15.14 -10.77 -0.38
N TRP A 255 -15.95 -10.89 0.67
CA TRP A 255 -15.67 -10.36 2.00
C TRP A 255 -15.32 -11.49 2.95
N GLU A 256 -14.29 -11.28 3.76
CA GLU A 256 -13.97 -12.20 4.86
C GLU A 256 -14.90 -11.93 6.04
N ASP A 257 -14.93 -10.68 6.49
CA ASP A 257 -15.69 -10.24 7.65
C ASP A 257 -16.80 -9.24 7.27
N GLY A 258 -17.74 -9.03 8.18
CA GLY A 258 -18.85 -8.08 8.02
C GLY A 258 -20.03 -8.59 7.20
N THR A 259 -21.06 -7.74 7.07
CA THR A 259 -22.23 -8.06 6.24
C THR A 259 -21.89 -7.80 4.78
N PRO A 260 -22.02 -8.80 3.88
CA PRO A 260 -21.73 -8.61 2.46
C PRO A 260 -22.58 -7.48 1.88
N LEU A 261 -21.93 -6.53 1.22
CA LEU A 261 -22.60 -5.36 0.65
C LEU A 261 -23.37 -5.74 -0.63
N PRO A 262 -24.52 -5.10 -0.92
CA PRO A 262 -25.22 -5.30 -2.19
C PRO A 262 -24.34 -4.87 -3.37
N VAL A 263 -24.17 -5.75 -4.37
CA VAL A 263 -23.29 -5.50 -5.52
C VAL A 263 -24.05 -5.20 -6.81
N ASP A 264 -25.38 -5.36 -6.83
CA ASP A 264 -26.19 -5.22 -8.05
C ASP A 264 -26.04 -3.83 -8.70
N GLN A 265 -25.91 -2.80 -7.86
CA GLN A 265 -25.73 -1.42 -8.30
C GLN A 265 -24.37 -1.13 -8.94
N LEU A 266 -23.37 -2.00 -8.76
CA LEU A 266 -22.03 -1.83 -9.32
C LEU A 266 -21.97 -2.15 -10.81
N ALA A 267 -22.93 -2.89 -11.37
CA ALA A 267 -22.94 -3.24 -12.78
C ALA A 267 -22.89 -1.99 -13.69
N ARG A 268 -23.58 -0.90 -13.31
CA ARG A 268 -23.52 0.38 -14.04
C ARG A 268 -22.21 1.14 -13.82
N ALA A 269 -21.59 0.98 -12.65
CA ALA A 269 -20.33 1.64 -12.31
C ALA A 269 -19.17 1.10 -13.16
N LEU A 270 -19.17 -0.20 -13.43
CA LEU A 270 -18.15 -0.90 -14.22
C LEU A 270 -18.28 -0.69 -15.74
N ALA A 271 -19.39 -0.12 -16.22
CA ALA A 271 -19.62 0.15 -17.63
C ALA A 271 -18.98 1.46 -18.14
N ARG A 272 -18.23 2.16 -17.29
CA ARG A 272 -17.58 3.45 -17.60
C ARG A 272 -16.09 3.36 -17.29
N GLU A 273 -15.30 4.24 -17.92
CA GLU A 273 -13.89 4.38 -17.57
C GLU A 273 -13.71 4.77 -16.09
N PRO A 274 -12.72 4.19 -15.41
CA PRO A 274 -12.43 4.54 -14.02
C PRO A 274 -11.79 5.92 -13.90
N PHE A 275 -12.03 6.57 -12.76
CA PHE A 275 -11.11 7.59 -12.27
C PHE A 275 -9.82 6.90 -11.80
N MET A 276 -8.65 7.40 -12.19
CA MET A 276 -7.36 6.89 -11.74
C MET A 276 -6.75 7.84 -10.70
N ALA A 277 -6.56 7.35 -9.49
CA ALA A 277 -5.77 8.02 -8.46
C ALA A 277 -4.33 7.49 -8.51
N HIS A 278 -3.38 8.39 -8.73
CA HIS A 278 -1.96 8.07 -8.62
C HIS A 278 -1.55 8.03 -7.15
N THR A 279 -0.85 6.96 -6.75
CA THR A 279 -0.28 6.89 -5.39
C THR A 279 1.15 7.37 -5.37
N HIS A 280 1.84 7.30 -6.52
CA HIS A 280 3.26 7.57 -6.71
C HIS A 280 4.18 6.64 -5.89
N VAL A 281 3.62 5.55 -5.40
CA VAL A 281 4.38 4.47 -4.77
C VAL A 281 4.77 3.49 -5.85
N THR A 282 6.07 3.27 -6.01
CA THR A 282 6.62 2.35 -7.01
C THR A 282 7.02 1.02 -6.39
N VAL A 283 6.93 -0.05 -7.17
CA VAL A 283 7.37 -1.40 -6.83
C VAL A 283 8.16 -1.99 -7.99
N GLY A 284 9.20 -2.77 -7.68
CA GLY A 284 9.91 -3.56 -8.69
C GLY A 284 9.02 -4.68 -9.26
N GLY A 285 9.28 -5.12 -10.49
CA GLY A 285 8.45 -6.14 -11.16
C GLY A 285 8.41 -7.51 -10.47
N GLN A 286 9.35 -7.80 -9.58
CA GLN A 286 9.37 -9.01 -8.74
C GLN A 286 9.28 -8.67 -7.24
N GLU A 287 9.02 -7.41 -6.90
CA GLU A 287 8.91 -6.99 -5.50
C GLU A 287 7.53 -7.37 -4.94
N PRO A 288 7.46 -8.18 -3.88
CA PRO A 288 6.19 -8.56 -3.27
C PRO A 288 5.60 -7.38 -2.48
N PHE A 289 4.33 -7.07 -2.74
CA PHE A 289 3.57 -6.06 -2.01
C PHE A 289 2.35 -6.66 -1.26
N ASP A 290 2.34 -7.97 -1.01
CA ASP A 290 1.23 -8.66 -0.35
C ASP A 290 0.90 -8.08 1.03
N ALA A 291 1.92 -7.62 1.76
CA ALA A 291 1.78 -6.96 3.05
C ALA A 291 0.95 -5.67 2.96
N LEU A 292 1.06 -4.90 1.86
CA LEU A 292 0.19 -3.75 1.63
C LEU A 292 -1.26 -4.19 1.54
N THR A 293 -1.57 -5.31 0.87
CA THR A 293 -2.96 -5.78 0.76
C THR A 293 -3.55 -6.18 2.11
N LEU A 294 -2.74 -6.76 3.00
CA LEU A 294 -3.14 -7.07 4.38
C LEU A 294 -3.31 -5.80 5.22
N TYR A 295 -2.44 -4.80 5.03
CA TYR A 295 -2.59 -3.49 5.67
C TYR A 295 -3.91 -2.84 5.26
N LEU A 296 -4.19 -2.73 3.95
CA LEU A 296 -5.42 -2.16 3.42
C LEU A 296 -6.66 -2.85 3.95
N ALA A 297 -6.60 -4.17 4.17
CA ALA A 297 -7.71 -4.94 4.70
C ALA A 297 -8.14 -4.53 6.12
N GLY A 298 -7.18 -4.16 6.97
CA GLY A 298 -7.47 -3.66 8.31
C GLY A 298 -7.64 -2.14 8.39
N ALA A 299 -7.12 -1.38 7.41
CA ALA A 299 -7.20 0.07 7.39
C ALA A 299 -8.48 0.61 6.73
N LEU A 300 -9.09 -0.16 5.80
CA LEU A 300 -10.23 0.28 5.02
C LEU A 300 -11.49 -0.52 5.36
N LEU A 301 -12.49 0.16 5.93
CA LEU A 301 -13.81 -0.44 6.12
C LEU A 301 -14.41 -0.90 4.79
N GLY A 302 -15.11 -2.03 4.80
CA GLY A 302 -15.73 -2.60 3.59
C GLY A 302 -14.73 -3.13 2.55
N PHE A 303 -13.48 -3.37 2.95
CA PHE A 303 -12.48 -4.06 2.13
C PHE A 303 -13.01 -5.41 1.64
N CYS A 304 -12.79 -5.67 0.36
CA CYS A 304 -13.10 -6.91 -0.30
C CYS A 304 -12.02 -7.28 -1.29
N ARG A 305 -12.07 -8.53 -1.71
CA ARG A 305 -11.22 -9.09 -2.73
C ARG A 305 -11.98 -9.20 -4.03
N LEU A 306 -11.35 -8.72 -5.11
CA LEU A 306 -11.91 -8.71 -6.46
C LEU A 306 -11.27 -9.81 -7.29
N SER A 307 -12.10 -10.66 -7.90
CA SER A 307 -11.69 -11.59 -8.95
C SER A 307 -12.63 -11.45 -10.14
N VAL A 308 -12.20 -11.95 -11.30
CA VAL A 308 -12.99 -11.92 -12.53
C VAL A 308 -13.04 -13.30 -13.17
N ASP A 309 -14.08 -13.56 -13.95
CA ASP A 309 -14.16 -14.77 -14.77
C ASP A 309 -13.01 -14.81 -15.80
N PRO A 310 -12.26 -15.92 -15.93
CA PRO A 310 -11.09 -16.02 -16.82
C PRO A 310 -11.40 -15.73 -18.29
N ASP A 311 -12.60 -16.10 -18.75
CA ASP A 311 -13.07 -15.95 -20.13
C ASP A 311 -13.94 -14.69 -20.34
N GLY A 312 -14.03 -13.80 -19.34
CA GLY A 312 -14.86 -12.60 -19.39
C GLY A 312 -14.23 -11.44 -20.17
N ASP A 313 -15.04 -10.62 -20.85
CA ASP A 313 -14.63 -9.34 -21.42
C ASP A 313 -14.43 -8.30 -20.30
N ASN A 314 -13.30 -8.41 -19.60
CA ASN A 314 -12.95 -7.62 -18.42
C ASN A 314 -12.05 -6.42 -18.76
N GLY A 315 -12.02 -5.99 -20.04
CA GLY A 315 -11.06 -5.01 -20.56
C GLY A 315 -11.05 -3.65 -19.83
N VAL A 316 -12.18 -3.25 -19.25
CA VAL A 316 -12.32 -2.01 -18.46
C VAL A 316 -11.65 -2.12 -17.07
N LEU A 317 -11.38 -3.34 -16.61
CA LEU A 317 -10.94 -3.62 -15.26
C LEU A 317 -9.46 -3.92 -15.11
N ASN A 318 -8.65 -4.07 -16.18
CA ASN A 318 -7.25 -4.55 -16.11
C ASN A 318 -7.07 -5.61 -15.00
N PRO A 319 -7.58 -6.83 -15.24
CA PRO A 319 -7.94 -7.76 -14.18
C PRO A 319 -6.72 -8.25 -13.38
N PRO A 320 -6.91 -8.56 -12.09
CA PRO A 320 -5.84 -9.14 -11.30
C PRO A 320 -5.48 -10.54 -11.83
N PRO A 321 -4.26 -11.05 -11.53
CA PRO A 321 -3.88 -12.42 -11.88
C PRO A 321 -4.89 -13.44 -11.33
N GLU A 322 -5.14 -14.52 -12.07
CA GLU A 322 -6.18 -15.53 -11.76
C GLU A 322 -6.08 -16.09 -10.32
N HIS A 323 -4.87 -16.25 -9.80
CA HIS A 323 -4.61 -16.82 -8.48
C HIS A 323 -4.41 -15.78 -7.36
N TRP A 324 -4.52 -14.48 -7.68
CA TRP A 324 -4.28 -13.39 -6.73
C TRP A 324 -5.40 -12.34 -6.81
N PRO A 325 -6.49 -12.50 -6.05
CA PRO A 325 -7.58 -11.55 -6.09
C PRO A 325 -7.15 -10.16 -5.60
N GLY A 326 -7.51 -9.15 -6.38
CA GLY A 326 -7.12 -7.76 -6.17
C GLY A 326 -7.74 -7.15 -4.91
N ALA A 327 -7.03 -6.21 -4.29
CA ALA A 327 -7.54 -5.41 -3.18
C ALA A 327 -8.57 -4.40 -3.69
N ALA A 328 -9.75 -4.36 -3.06
CA ALA A 328 -10.82 -3.44 -3.43
C ALA A 328 -11.63 -2.96 -2.21
N ILE A 329 -12.33 -1.85 -2.37
CA ILE A 329 -13.32 -1.35 -1.40
C ILE A 329 -14.61 -0.97 -2.12
N VAL A 330 -15.74 -1.19 -1.45
CA VAL A 330 -17.05 -0.75 -1.94
C VAL A 330 -17.56 0.42 -1.09
N ARG A 331 -18.02 1.48 -1.75
CA ARG A 331 -18.65 2.66 -1.15
C ARG A 331 -19.98 2.90 -1.85
N SER A 332 -21.06 2.43 -1.23
CA SER A 332 -22.40 2.49 -1.84
C SER A 332 -22.37 1.95 -3.28
N ALA A 333 -22.71 2.76 -4.29
CA ALA A 333 -22.73 2.37 -5.70
C ALA A 333 -21.39 2.60 -6.42
N SER A 334 -20.28 2.65 -5.68
CA SER A 334 -18.93 2.86 -6.20
C SER A 334 -17.96 1.82 -5.66
N LEU A 335 -16.91 1.56 -6.45
CA LEU A 335 -15.89 0.55 -6.18
C LEU A 335 -14.54 1.20 -6.44
N ALA A 336 -13.57 1.03 -5.55
CA ALA A 336 -12.17 1.34 -5.84
C ALA A 336 -11.32 0.08 -5.72
N ARG A 337 -10.34 -0.10 -6.60
CA ARG A 337 -9.42 -1.23 -6.54
C ARG A 337 -7.98 -0.78 -6.74
N LEU A 338 -7.06 -1.47 -6.09
CA LEU A 338 -5.63 -1.34 -6.33
C LEU A 338 -5.28 -1.95 -7.70
N ALA A 339 -4.40 -1.29 -8.44
CA ALA A 339 -3.86 -1.69 -9.73
C ALA A 339 -2.37 -1.38 -9.80
N THR A 340 -1.72 -1.84 -10.86
CA THR A 340 -0.33 -1.53 -11.17
C THR A 340 -0.22 -1.01 -12.59
N GLU A 341 0.50 0.10 -12.79
CA GLU A 341 0.81 0.67 -14.09
C GLU A 341 2.32 0.63 -14.32
N ARG A 342 2.76 0.09 -15.45
CA ARG A 342 4.20 0.00 -15.75
C ARG A 342 4.73 1.37 -16.14
N ILE A 343 5.76 1.85 -15.44
CA ILE A 343 6.36 3.17 -15.67
C ILE A 343 7.69 3.10 -16.43
N SER A 344 8.48 2.04 -16.25
CA SER A 344 9.76 1.85 -16.95
C SER A 344 10.17 0.37 -17.01
N ASP A 345 11.28 0.06 -17.67
CA ASP A 345 11.85 -1.30 -17.75
C ASP A 345 12.68 -1.69 -16.52
N GLY A 346 13.04 -0.72 -15.66
CA GLY A 346 13.93 -0.95 -14.52
C GLY A 346 15.36 -1.35 -14.92
N ASP A 347 16.28 -1.31 -13.95
CA ASP A 347 17.69 -1.66 -14.18
C ASP A 347 17.90 -3.17 -14.34
N ASP A 348 16.99 -3.97 -13.80
CA ASP A 348 17.01 -5.45 -13.83
C ASP A 348 16.22 -6.03 -15.02
N GLY A 349 15.56 -5.19 -15.82
CA GLY A 349 14.71 -5.59 -16.93
C GLY A 349 13.35 -6.19 -16.54
N ASN A 350 13.01 -6.24 -15.24
CA ASN A 350 11.74 -6.78 -14.75
C ASN A 350 10.61 -5.74 -14.75
N GLY A 351 10.93 -4.48 -15.03
CA GLY A 351 10.00 -3.35 -15.01
C GLY A 351 9.89 -2.69 -13.64
N VAL A 352 9.58 -1.40 -13.64
CA VAL A 352 9.12 -0.67 -12.45
C VAL A 352 7.66 -0.32 -12.66
N TYR A 353 6.84 -0.50 -11.63
CA TYR A 353 5.41 -0.27 -11.67
C TYR A 353 5.00 0.75 -10.61
N GLU A 354 4.09 1.65 -10.95
CA GLU A 354 3.38 2.46 -9.97
C GLU A 354 2.16 1.68 -9.47
N LEU A 355 1.95 1.69 -8.15
CA LEU A 355 0.67 1.31 -7.56
C LEU A 355 -0.34 2.44 -7.85
N VAL A 356 -1.42 2.16 -8.56
CA VAL A 356 -2.49 3.15 -8.81
C VAL A 356 -3.83 2.61 -8.28
N VAL A 357 -4.80 3.49 -8.09
CA VAL A 357 -6.14 3.08 -7.65
C VAL A 357 -7.18 3.48 -8.69
N HIS A 358 -7.93 2.50 -9.19
CA HIS A 358 -9.03 2.71 -10.12
C HIS A 358 -10.36 2.79 -9.39
N GLY A 359 -11.04 3.93 -9.51
CA GLY A 359 -12.33 4.23 -8.92
C GLY A 359 -13.47 4.22 -9.94
N TYR A 360 -14.46 3.36 -9.73
CA TYR A 360 -15.63 3.16 -10.59
C TYR A 360 -16.90 3.69 -9.92
N GLY A 361 -17.79 4.27 -10.72
CA GLY A 361 -19.10 4.74 -10.25
C GLY A 361 -19.15 6.21 -9.83
N PRO A 362 -20.31 6.72 -9.38
CA PRO A 362 -20.56 8.14 -9.13
C PRO A 362 -19.61 8.79 -8.12
N HIS A 363 -19.14 8.03 -7.14
CA HIS A 363 -18.19 8.47 -6.11
C HIS A 363 -16.89 7.64 -6.15
N GLY A 364 -16.57 7.04 -7.30
CA GLY A 364 -15.36 6.23 -7.47
C GLY A 364 -14.07 7.00 -7.16
N HIS A 365 -14.02 8.30 -7.48
CA HIS A 365 -12.88 9.16 -7.20
C HIS A 365 -12.58 9.31 -5.69
N LEU A 366 -13.62 9.43 -4.85
CA LEU A 366 -13.45 9.53 -3.39
C LEU A 366 -12.92 8.23 -2.81
N ALA A 367 -13.49 7.09 -3.23
CA ALA A 367 -13.01 5.78 -2.80
C ALA A 367 -11.57 5.52 -3.29
N ALA A 368 -11.23 5.97 -4.50
CA ALA A 368 -9.88 5.83 -5.03
C ALA A 368 -8.86 6.66 -4.25
N GLN A 369 -9.21 7.91 -3.90
CA GLN A 369 -8.39 8.79 -3.07
C GLN A 369 -8.20 8.20 -1.66
N GLU A 370 -9.27 7.72 -1.03
CA GLU A 370 -9.21 7.09 0.30
C GLU A 370 -8.22 5.92 0.33
N MET A 371 -8.29 5.02 -0.66
CA MET A 371 -7.34 3.91 -0.75
C MET A 371 -5.92 4.38 -1.10
N ALA A 372 -5.76 5.35 -1.99
CA ALA A 372 -4.45 5.89 -2.36
C ALA A 372 -3.74 6.53 -1.16
N GLU A 373 -4.47 7.25 -0.31
CA GLU A 373 -3.95 7.81 0.94
C GLU A 373 -3.43 6.71 1.88
N GLN A 374 -4.13 5.58 1.97
CA GLN A 374 -3.69 4.43 2.76
C GLN A 374 -2.45 3.73 2.16
N VAL A 375 -2.35 3.61 0.84
CA VAL A 375 -1.14 3.10 0.16
C VAL A 375 0.07 3.99 0.48
N GLN A 376 -0.10 5.31 0.41
CA GLN A 376 0.95 6.27 0.76
C GLN A 376 1.29 6.25 2.25
N HIS A 377 0.30 6.07 3.13
CA HIS A 377 0.53 5.92 4.57
C HIS A 377 1.36 4.67 4.87
N TRP A 378 1.04 3.55 4.23
CA TRP A 378 1.80 2.31 4.35
C TRP A 378 3.24 2.47 3.83
N GLN A 379 3.43 3.12 2.68
CA GLN A 379 4.76 3.41 2.13
C GLN A 379 5.66 4.13 3.13
N ARG A 380 5.15 5.21 3.75
CA ARG A 380 5.93 6.05 4.66
C ARG A 380 6.24 5.36 5.97
N ASN A 381 5.26 4.65 6.52
CA ASN A 381 5.33 4.23 7.92
C ASN A 381 5.64 2.73 8.10
N HIS A 382 5.31 1.88 7.13
CA HIS A 382 5.21 0.44 7.38
C HIS A 382 5.96 -0.44 6.37
N ARG A 383 6.16 -0.01 5.12
CA ARG A 383 6.81 -0.81 4.07
C ARG A 383 8.21 -1.30 4.47
N ALA A 384 8.96 -0.48 5.18
CA ALA A 384 10.32 -0.80 5.64
C ALA A 384 10.36 -1.80 6.80
N ALA A 385 9.21 -2.09 7.44
CA ALA A 385 9.16 -3.07 8.51
C ALA A 385 9.47 -4.47 7.95
N LEU A 386 10.23 -5.27 8.72
CA LEU A 386 10.54 -6.65 8.33
C LEU A 386 9.26 -7.47 8.14
N CYS A 387 8.32 -7.34 9.08
CA CYS A 387 6.98 -7.92 9.03
C CYS A 387 6.06 -7.22 10.04
N PRO A 388 4.72 -7.24 9.83
CA PRO A 388 3.77 -6.87 10.85
C PRO A 388 3.75 -7.92 11.98
N ARG A 389 3.33 -7.50 13.17
CA ARG A 389 3.24 -8.35 14.35
C ARG A 389 1.80 -8.78 14.57
N ILE A 390 1.56 -10.08 14.56
CA ILE A 390 0.23 -10.66 14.70
C ILE A 390 0.12 -11.28 16.09
N THR A 391 -0.91 -10.87 16.82
CA THR A 391 -1.29 -11.48 18.09
C THR A 391 -2.66 -12.12 17.95
N ILE A 392 -2.81 -13.37 18.40
CA ILE A 392 -4.07 -14.10 18.35
C ILE A 392 -4.48 -14.48 19.76
N HIS A 393 -5.62 -13.96 20.19
CA HIS A 393 -6.24 -14.28 21.47
C HIS A 393 -7.41 -15.25 21.27
N PRO A 394 -7.60 -16.25 22.15
CA PRO A 394 -8.85 -17.00 22.21
C PRO A 394 -10.03 -16.04 22.48
N LEU A 395 -11.19 -16.27 21.84
CA LEU A 395 -12.39 -15.45 22.05
C LEU A 395 -13.03 -15.64 23.43
N ALA A 396 -12.70 -16.73 24.13
CA ALA A 396 -13.19 -17.00 25.48
C ALA A 396 -12.57 -16.09 26.56
N ASP A 397 -11.58 -15.25 26.21
CA ASP A 397 -11.04 -14.24 27.13
C ASP A 397 -12.04 -13.07 27.34
N ASP A 398 -12.32 -12.76 28.60
CA ASP A 398 -13.17 -11.64 29.09
C ASP A 398 -12.58 -10.24 28.81
N GLY A 399 -11.69 -10.11 27.83
CA GLY A 399 -11.09 -8.83 27.44
C GLY A 399 -12.14 -7.87 26.86
N PRO A 400 -11.82 -6.56 26.79
CA PRO A 400 -12.72 -5.60 26.15
C PRO A 400 -13.04 -6.07 24.74
N THR A 401 -14.34 -6.16 24.42
CA THR A 401 -14.81 -6.42 23.07
C THR A 401 -14.36 -5.25 22.19
N PRO A 402 -13.55 -5.49 21.14
CA PRO A 402 -13.13 -4.42 20.25
C PRO A 402 -14.36 -3.79 19.60
N ALA A 403 -14.28 -2.50 19.28
CA ALA A 403 -15.32 -1.89 18.47
C ALA A 403 -15.36 -2.61 17.11
N PRO A 404 -16.53 -2.74 16.46
CA PRO A 404 -16.64 -3.37 15.14
C PRO A 404 -15.73 -2.74 14.07
N ASP A 405 -15.27 -1.52 14.30
CA ASP A 405 -14.47 -0.71 13.37
C ASP A 405 -13.04 -0.46 13.88
N ASP A 406 -12.56 -1.22 14.88
CA ASP A 406 -11.17 -1.11 15.34
C ASP A 406 -10.22 -1.54 14.21
N PRO A 407 -9.30 -0.66 13.75
CA PRO A 407 -8.46 -0.96 12.61
C PRO A 407 -7.52 -2.13 12.92
N HIS A 408 -7.32 -3.00 11.93
CA HIS A 408 -6.44 -4.17 12.01
C HIS A 408 -6.77 -5.17 13.13
N VAL A 409 -8.02 -5.20 13.60
CA VAL A 409 -8.56 -6.22 14.51
C VAL A 409 -9.60 -7.06 13.78
N PHE A 410 -9.38 -8.37 13.69
CA PHE A 410 -10.26 -9.31 13.00
C PHE A 410 -10.83 -10.33 14.00
N VAL A 411 -12.13 -10.55 13.96
CA VAL A 411 -12.84 -11.47 14.85
C VAL A 411 -13.27 -12.69 14.05
N LYS A 412 -12.73 -13.87 14.43
CA LYS A 412 -13.03 -15.16 13.81
C LYS A 412 -13.99 -15.96 14.69
N LYS A 413 -14.14 -17.27 14.47
CA LYS A 413 -15.08 -18.14 15.22
C LYS A 413 -14.59 -18.44 16.65
N HIS A 414 -13.29 -18.65 16.81
CA HIS A 414 -12.62 -19.06 18.05
C HIS A 414 -11.60 -18.05 18.54
N SER A 415 -11.15 -17.14 17.66
CA SER A 415 -10.05 -16.24 17.97
C SER A 415 -10.31 -14.80 17.54
N ARG A 416 -9.58 -13.90 18.19
CA ARG A 416 -9.42 -12.50 17.79
C ARG A 416 -7.98 -12.28 17.36
N VAL A 417 -7.81 -11.82 16.14
CA VAL A 417 -6.51 -11.51 15.52
C VAL A 417 -6.29 -10.01 15.58
N THR A 418 -5.17 -9.56 16.14
CA THR A 418 -4.73 -8.17 16.12
C THR A 418 -3.45 -8.08 15.30
N ILE A 419 -3.39 -7.18 14.33
CA ILE A 419 -2.19 -6.91 13.54
C ILE A 419 -1.64 -5.54 13.92
N ASP A 420 -0.48 -5.53 14.55
CA ASP A 420 0.31 -4.33 14.83
C ASP A 420 1.27 -4.08 13.66
N TRP A 421 1.22 -2.85 13.12
CA TRP A 421 2.08 -2.40 12.03
C TRP A 421 3.17 -1.50 12.60
N PRO A 422 4.42 -1.99 12.74
CA PRO A 422 5.50 -1.18 13.25
C PRO A 422 5.69 0.07 12.40
N VAL A 423 5.81 1.23 13.07
CA VAL A 423 6.18 2.48 12.41
C VAL A 423 7.70 2.51 12.29
N ILE A 424 8.22 2.41 11.07
CA ILE A 424 9.62 2.64 10.76
C ILE A 424 9.77 4.10 10.35
N PRO A 425 10.52 4.91 11.09
CA PRO A 425 10.62 6.33 10.79
C PRO A 425 11.46 6.56 9.53
N GLY A 426 11.07 7.55 8.73
CA GLY A 426 11.98 8.15 7.74
C GLY A 426 13.18 8.81 8.44
N THR A 427 14.12 9.32 7.66
CA THR A 427 15.32 9.96 8.20
C THR A 427 15.56 11.33 7.59
N ALA A 428 16.10 12.25 8.38
CA ALA A 428 16.47 13.58 7.90
C ALA A 428 17.71 14.11 8.59
N ALA A 429 18.47 14.96 7.88
CA ALA A 429 19.68 15.59 8.37
C ALA A 429 19.45 17.08 8.63
N LEU A 430 19.67 17.49 9.88
CA LEU A 430 19.83 18.87 10.28
C LEU A 430 21.32 19.24 10.22
N LEU A 431 21.75 19.87 9.13
CA LEU A 431 23.14 20.27 8.96
C LEU A 431 23.35 21.74 9.32
N THR A 432 24.32 22.01 10.19
CA THR A 432 24.68 23.37 10.61
C THR A 432 26.10 23.74 10.20
N ASP A 433 26.32 25.01 9.85
CA ASP A 433 27.66 25.54 9.61
C ASP A 433 28.24 26.29 10.84
N ASP A 434 29.50 26.71 10.73
CA ASP A 434 30.23 27.48 11.74
C ASP A 434 29.64 28.86 12.05
N LYS A 435 28.67 29.32 11.25
CA LYS A 435 27.95 30.60 11.39
C LYS A 435 26.54 30.41 11.95
N GLY A 436 26.15 29.18 12.31
CA GLY A 436 24.84 28.86 12.86
C GLY A 436 23.70 28.93 11.82
N ARG A 437 24.01 28.75 10.53
CA ARG A 437 23.02 28.59 9.46
C ARG A 437 22.66 27.12 9.30
N TYR A 438 21.48 26.88 8.73
CA TYR A 438 20.96 25.55 8.41
C TYR A 438 21.01 25.32 6.90
N LEU A 439 21.49 24.16 6.47
CA LEU A 439 21.40 23.77 5.06
C LEU A 439 19.98 23.23 4.79
N LEU A 440 19.27 23.85 3.86
CA LEU A 440 17.94 23.44 3.43
C LEU A 440 17.94 23.17 1.93
N HIS A 441 17.12 22.22 1.51
CA HIS A 441 16.83 21.99 0.10
C HIS A 441 15.42 22.46 -0.26
N LEU A 442 15.22 22.96 -1.48
CA LEU A 442 13.92 23.22 -2.07
C LEU A 442 13.48 21.99 -2.84
N ARG A 443 12.40 21.35 -2.39
CA ARG A 443 11.82 20.18 -3.06
C ARG A 443 11.21 20.55 -4.41
N SER A 444 11.25 19.60 -5.34
CA SER A 444 10.58 19.72 -6.63
C SER A 444 9.09 20.04 -6.45
N ALA A 445 8.59 21.05 -7.16
CA ALA A 445 7.18 21.45 -7.08
C ALA A 445 6.27 20.58 -7.95
N ASN A 446 6.85 19.88 -8.92
CA ASN A 446 6.13 19.14 -9.96
C ASN A 446 6.25 17.63 -9.79
N GLU A 447 7.01 17.18 -8.79
CA GLU A 447 7.10 15.77 -8.46
C GLU A 447 6.13 15.42 -7.34
N PRO A 448 5.63 14.17 -7.34
CA PRO A 448 4.68 13.69 -6.37
C PRO A 448 5.34 13.28 -5.06
N ILE A 449 6.13 14.19 -4.50
CA ILE A 449 6.91 14.00 -3.29
C ILE A 449 6.20 14.60 -2.09
N TRP A 450 6.66 14.27 -0.88
CA TRP A 450 6.11 14.84 0.33
C TRP A 450 6.36 16.36 0.37
N ARG A 451 5.26 17.12 0.33
CA ARG A 451 5.26 18.59 0.40
C ARG A 451 6.07 19.23 -0.74
N PRO A 452 5.59 19.09 -1.98
CA PRO A 452 6.29 19.61 -3.15
C PRO A 452 6.39 21.14 -3.09
N GLY A 453 7.50 21.70 -3.56
CA GLY A 453 7.74 23.15 -3.57
C GLY A 453 8.00 23.78 -2.20
N GLN A 454 8.25 22.97 -1.16
CA GLN A 454 8.59 23.44 0.17
C GLN A 454 10.08 23.28 0.47
N TRP A 455 10.60 24.19 1.31
CA TRP A 455 11.95 24.11 1.86
C TRP A 455 11.98 23.15 3.04
N ALA A 456 12.89 22.18 3.01
CA ALA A 456 12.96 21.11 3.99
C ALA A 456 14.40 20.68 4.33
N LEU A 457 14.51 19.80 5.34
CA LEU A 457 15.73 19.03 5.57
C LEU A 457 15.92 17.97 4.47
N LEU A 458 17.20 17.65 4.23
CA LEU A 458 17.64 16.54 3.39
C LEU A 458 17.32 15.20 4.04
N GLY A 459 16.94 14.20 3.24
CA GLY A 459 16.70 12.83 3.67
C GLY A 459 15.39 12.22 3.17
N GLY A 460 15.26 10.91 3.35
CA GLY A 460 14.16 10.13 2.79
C GLY A 460 13.75 8.93 3.63
N ASN A 461 13.20 7.91 2.95
CA ASN A 461 12.62 6.75 3.60
C ASN A 461 13.72 5.76 4.02
N THR A 462 13.50 5.06 5.14
CA THR A 462 14.36 3.93 5.50
C THR A 462 14.02 2.72 4.62
N GLU A 463 15.03 1.97 4.19
CA GLU A 463 14.82 0.73 3.43
C GLU A 463 14.51 -0.46 4.35
N LYS A 464 13.99 -1.54 3.77
CA LYS A 464 13.55 -2.71 4.53
C LYS A 464 14.70 -3.37 5.28
N GLY A 465 14.64 -3.33 6.61
CA GLY A 465 15.66 -3.93 7.49
C GLY A 465 16.91 -3.06 7.70
N GLU A 466 16.95 -1.86 7.10
CA GLU A 466 18.02 -0.87 7.26
C GLU A 466 17.86 -0.12 8.60
N PRO A 467 18.93 0.04 9.39
CA PRO A 467 18.94 0.95 10.53
C PRO A 467 18.83 2.43 10.10
N CYS A 468 18.10 3.27 10.83
CA CYS A 468 17.92 4.68 10.48
C CYS A 468 19.23 5.50 10.40
N ASP A 469 20.27 5.11 11.14
CA ASP A 469 21.57 5.77 11.08
C ASP A 469 22.37 5.40 9.82
N GLU A 470 22.15 4.21 9.26
CA GLU A 470 22.67 3.83 7.94
C GLU A 470 21.85 4.50 6.82
N ALA A 471 20.51 4.53 6.97
CA ALA A 471 19.61 5.16 6.03
C ALA A 471 19.96 6.64 5.79
N ILE A 472 20.17 7.43 6.85
CA ILE A 472 20.51 8.85 6.65
C ILE A 472 21.86 9.06 5.95
N VAL A 473 22.80 8.13 6.11
CA VAL A 473 24.10 8.20 5.41
C VAL A 473 23.90 7.90 3.92
N ARG A 474 23.11 6.88 3.57
CA ARG A 474 22.74 6.57 2.19
C ARG A 474 22.01 7.75 1.54
N GLU A 475 20.98 8.29 2.20
CA GLU A 475 20.18 9.40 1.68
C GLU A 475 21.02 10.65 1.41
N LEU A 476 21.98 10.99 2.28
CA LEU A 476 22.88 12.12 2.03
C LEU A 476 23.85 11.89 0.86
N ASP A 477 24.28 10.65 0.62
CA ASP A 477 25.08 10.32 -0.57
C ASP A 477 24.24 10.37 -1.86
N GLU A 478 22.99 9.92 -1.79
CA GLU A 478 22.03 9.95 -2.89
C GLU A 478 21.62 11.39 -3.26
N GLU A 479 21.23 12.21 -2.27
CA GLU A 479 20.72 13.57 -2.52
C GLU A 479 21.84 14.58 -2.81
N ILE A 480 22.98 14.48 -2.12
CA ILE A 480 24.05 15.50 -2.19
C ILE A 480 25.48 14.96 -2.37
N GLY A 481 25.68 13.64 -2.46
CA GLY A 481 26.98 13.02 -2.70
C GLY A 481 28.02 13.23 -1.59
N LEU A 482 27.58 13.48 -0.35
CA LEU A 482 28.47 13.78 0.78
C LEU A 482 28.24 12.84 1.96
N ALA A 483 29.32 12.28 2.49
CA ALA A 483 29.33 11.59 3.77
C ALA A 483 29.59 12.57 4.93
N ILE A 484 28.71 12.57 5.94
CA ILE A 484 28.80 13.41 7.13
C ILE A 484 29.16 12.54 8.35
N PRO A 485 30.43 12.48 8.79
CA PRO A 485 30.88 11.51 9.78
C PRO A 485 30.46 11.82 11.23
N ASP A 486 29.99 13.03 11.52
CA ASP A 486 29.62 13.50 12.86
C ASP A 486 28.11 13.50 13.13
N LEU A 487 27.32 12.77 12.34
CA LEU A 487 25.88 12.67 12.54
C LEU A 487 25.52 12.05 13.90
N THR A 488 24.68 12.75 14.66
CA THR A 488 24.17 12.31 15.96
C THR A 488 22.66 12.45 16.02
N GLY A 489 21.96 11.48 16.61
CA GLY A 489 20.50 11.55 16.76
C GLY A 489 20.08 12.77 17.58
N PHE A 490 19.17 13.58 17.06
CA PHE A 490 18.74 14.84 17.67
C PHE A 490 17.31 14.77 18.22
N VAL A 491 16.30 14.59 17.35
CA VAL A 491 14.87 14.52 17.71
C VAL A 491 14.16 13.46 16.86
N THR A 492 12.99 13.03 17.32
CA THR A 492 11.99 12.38 16.46
C THR A 492 10.89 13.39 16.16
N LEU A 493 10.55 13.57 14.89
CA LEU A 493 9.47 14.43 14.42
C LEU A 493 8.23 13.57 14.14
N ASP A 494 7.15 13.82 14.85
CA ASP A 494 5.84 13.21 14.59
C ASP A 494 4.94 14.24 13.91
N THR A 495 4.46 13.91 12.71
CA THR A 495 3.46 14.72 12.01
C THR A 495 2.07 14.14 12.29
N LEU A 496 1.20 14.99 12.82
CA LEU A 496 -0.20 14.67 13.08
C LEU A 496 -1.09 15.41 12.09
N SER A 497 -2.18 14.78 11.69
CA SER A 497 -3.25 15.43 10.96
C SER A 497 -3.93 16.48 11.85
N ALA A 498 -4.81 17.27 11.24
CA ALA A 498 -5.53 18.30 11.97
C ALA A 498 -6.49 17.75 13.05
N ASP A 499 -7.03 16.54 12.89
CA ASP A 499 -7.83 15.86 13.91
C ASP A 499 -6.96 15.19 15.00
N GLY A 500 -5.67 14.98 14.71
CA GLY A 500 -4.69 14.43 15.64
C GLY A 500 -4.29 13.00 15.34
N SER A 501 -4.83 12.40 14.28
CA SER A 501 -4.36 11.13 13.77
C SER A 501 -2.90 11.22 13.31
N PHE A 502 -2.14 10.17 13.58
CA PHE A 502 -0.76 10.06 13.17
C PHE A 502 -0.63 9.98 11.64
N LYS A 503 0.29 10.73 11.04
CA LYS A 503 0.54 10.71 9.60
C LYS A 503 1.90 10.14 9.22
N ASP A 504 2.93 10.55 9.95
CA ASP A 504 4.32 10.28 9.58
C ASP A 504 5.26 10.47 10.77
N ARG A 505 6.39 9.75 10.76
CA ARG A 505 7.47 9.89 11.74
C ARG A 505 8.81 9.96 11.04
N VAL A 506 9.64 10.94 11.41
CA VAL A 506 11.00 11.11 10.90
C VAL A 506 11.99 11.19 12.05
N ARG A 507 13.10 10.46 11.96
CA ARG A 507 14.23 10.58 12.87
C ARG A 507 15.23 11.59 12.31
N VAL A 508 15.50 12.64 13.08
CA VAL A 508 16.40 13.72 12.68
C VAL A 508 17.78 13.53 13.30
N TYR A 509 18.81 13.62 12.47
CA TYR A 509 20.21 13.58 12.84
C TYR A 509 20.83 14.97 12.68
N HIS A 510 21.60 15.41 13.67
CA HIS A 510 22.35 16.67 13.61
C HIS A 510 23.81 16.38 13.23
N GLY A 511 24.36 17.20 12.33
CA GLY A 511 25.77 17.14 11.92
C GLY A 511 26.29 18.50 11.46
N THR A 512 27.59 18.59 11.22
CA THR A 512 28.25 19.84 10.87
C THR A 512 28.77 19.81 9.43
N LEU A 513 28.48 20.87 8.66
CA LEU A 513 28.98 21.02 7.30
C LEU A 513 29.30 22.49 7.01
N ASN A 514 30.49 22.76 6.45
CA ASN A 514 30.95 24.12 6.12
C ASN A 514 31.11 24.37 4.62
N THR A 515 30.82 23.36 3.79
CA THR A 515 30.90 23.48 2.33
C THR A 515 29.89 24.50 1.82
N PRO A 516 30.30 25.49 1.00
CA PRO A 516 29.38 26.41 0.36
C PRO A 516 28.31 25.67 -0.47
N ALA A 517 27.05 26.08 -0.38
CA ALA A 517 25.94 25.37 -1.03
C ALA A 517 26.10 25.21 -2.56
N HIS A 518 26.81 26.12 -3.23
CA HIS A 518 27.07 26.05 -4.67
C HIS A 518 28.20 25.08 -5.07
N GLU A 519 28.96 24.57 -4.09
CA GLU A 519 29.99 23.55 -4.28
C GLU A 519 29.45 22.14 -3.99
N ILE A 520 28.24 22.03 -3.45
CA ILE A 520 27.55 20.76 -3.19
C ILE A 520 26.81 20.35 -4.46
N GLU A 521 27.05 19.14 -4.93
CA GLU A 521 26.32 18.56 -6.05
C GLU A 521 24.93 18.16 -5.58
N LEU A 522 23.91 18.94 -5.91
CA LEU A 522 22.52 18.54 -5.66
C LEU A 522 22.07 17.56 -6.75
N ARG A 523 21.79 16.33 -6.35
CA ARG A 523 21.32 15.26 -7.23
C ARG A 523 19.80 15.14 -7.23
N GLU A 524 19.16 15.46 -6.10
CA GLU A 524 17.72 15.46 -5.92
C GLU A 524 17.20 16.80 -5.37
N GLY A 525 16.12 17.33 -5.96
CA GLY A 525 15.55 18.64 -5.60
C GLY A 525 15.99 19.79 -6.53
N ILE A 526 15.54 21.01 -6.21
CA ILE A 526 15.73 22.19 -7.08
C ILE A 526 16.93 23.03 -6.65
N GLN A 527 17.12 23.25 -5.35
CA GLN A 527 18.10 24.21 -4.85
C GLN A 527 18.55 23.90 -3.42
N LEU A 528 19.84 24.12 -3.13
CA LEU A 528 20.38 24.18 -1.76
C LEU A 528 20.59 25.63 -1.31
N ARG A 529 20.33 25.89 -0.02
CA ARG A 529 20.60 27.19 0.59
C ARG A 529 21.00 27.06 2.06
N TRP A 530 22.06 27.78 2.44
CA TRP A 530 22.39 28.06 3.83
C TRP A 530 21.52 29.22 4.34
N THR A 531 20.69 28.94 5.34
CA THR A 531 19.60 29.82 5.77
C THR A 531 19.68 30.08 7.27
N ARG A 532 19.47 31.32 7.70
CA ARG A 532 19.32 31.64 9.13
C ARG A 532 17.88 31.43 9.59
N LEU A 533 17.69 31.14 10.88
CA LEU A 533 16.35 30.89 11.42
C LEU A 533 15.39 32.05 11.14
N GLU A 534 15.83 33.30 11.29
CA GLU A 534 15.01 34.49 11.03
C GLU A 534 14.55 34.62 9.58
N GLU A 535 15.30 34.06 8.61
CA GLU A 535 14.96 34.11 7.19
C GLU A 535 13.83 33.12 6.84
N THR A 536 13.63 32.08 7.66
CA THR A 536 12.63 31.03 7.39
C THR A 536 11.20 31.55 7.43
N ALA A 537 10.94 32.67 8.10
CA ALA A 537 9.62 33.29 8.19
C ALA A 537 9.10 33.81 6.83
N GLU A 538 9.99 34.06 5.87
CA GLU A 538 9.67 34.53 4.52
C GLU A 538 9.70 33.41 3.47
N MET A 539 9.92 32.16 3.90
CA MET A 539 10.09 31.00 3.04
C MET A 539 8.87 30.07 3.10
N THR A 540 8.63 29.33 2.01
CA THR A 540 7.63 28.24 1.96
C THR A 540 8.16 27.00 2.67
N MET A 541 8.31 27.09 3.99
CA MET A 541 8.88 26.01 4.79
C MET A 541 7.93 24.83 4.91
N ASP A 542 8.50 23.63 4.98
CA ASP A 542 7.86 22.48 5.58
C ASP A 542 7.66 22.72 7.09
N PRO A 543 6.41 22.71 7.61
CA PRO A 543 6.14 22.82 9.04
C PRO A 543 6.96 21.91 9.96
N GLY A 544 7.24 20.67 9.54
CA GLY A 544 8.06 19.72 10.28
C GLY A 544 9.48 20.22 10.46
N THR A 545 10.12 20.54 9.34
CA THR A 545 11.44 21.17 9.26
C THR A 545 11.50 22.44 10.10
N ALA A 546 10.55 23.36 9.94
CA ALA A 546 10.52 24.61 10.72
C ALA A 546 10.49 24.34 12.23
N ALA A 547 9.68 23.37 12.69
CA ALA A 547 9.62 22.99 14.09
C ALA A 547 10.95 22.41 14.61
N VAL A 548 11.61 21.57 13.81
CA VAL A 548 12.94 21.01 14.13
C VAL A 548 14.00 22.11 14.25
N LEU A 549 14.00 23.08 13.34
CA LEU A 549 14.91 24.24 13.37
C LEU A 549 14.70 25.07 14.63
N HIS A 550 13.46 25.35 15.01
CA HIS A 550 13.13 26.03 16.26
C HIS A 550 13.53 25.22 17.49
N ALA A 551 13.31 23.90 17.48
CA ALA A 551 13.72 23.03 18.57
C ALA A 551 15.24 23.03 18.76
N HIS A 552 16.01 22.95 17.67
CA HIS A 552 17.47 23.02 17.70
C HIS A 552 17.97 24.38 18.19
N HIS A 553 17.41 25.48 17.69
CA HIS A 553 17.82 26.82 18.11
C HIS A 553 17.59 27.07 19.61
N ASN A 554 16.53 26.50 20.17
CA ASN A 554 16.20 26.65 21.60
C ASN A 554 16.94 25.64 22.50
N ALA A 555 17.57 24.62 21.93
CA ALA A 555 18.32 23.61 22.67
C ALA A 555 19.75 24.08 23.02
N HIS A 556 20.25 23.70 24.19
CA HIS A 556 21.64 23.88 24.60
C HIS A 556 22.37 22.52 24.43
N GLN A 557 23.40 22.42 23.57
CA GLN A 557 24.11 21.20 23.10
C GLN A 557 24.69 20.27 24.22
N PRO A 558 25.19 19.04 23.89
CA PRO A 558 24.60 17.91 23.18
C PRO A 558 24.48 16.65 24.10
N ARG A 559 23.70 15.63 23.68
CA ARG A 559 23.64 14.30 24.34
C ARG A 559 24.55 13.28 23.65
N GLY A 560 24.99 12.27 24.40
CA GLY A 560 25.90 11.23 23.91
C GLY A 560 25.27 10.29 22.88
N PRO A 561 26.09 9.60 22.08
CA PRO A 561 25.60 8.61 21.12
C PRO A 561 25.00 7.41 21.88
N HIS A 562 23.89 6.88 21.36
CA HIS A 562 23.16 5.69 21.85
C HIS A 562 22.04 5.88 22.90
N ASP A 563 21.42 7.05 23.03
CA ASP A 563 20.12 7.12 23.72
C ASP A 563 19.01 6.72 22.75
N ASP A 564 18.40 5.54 22.95
CA ASP A 564 17.30 5.02 22.12
C ASP A 564 16.02 5.86 22.23
N THR A 565 15.97 6.82 23.16
CA THR A 565 14.83 7.71 23.34
C THR A 565 15.18 9.17 23.04
N LEU A 566 15.05 9.55 21.77
CA LEU A 566 15.14 10.94 21.34
C LEU A 566 13.89 11.73 21.78
N PRO A 567 14.02 13.03 22.11
CA PRO A 567 12.87 13.88 22.34
C PRO A 567 11.96 13.94 21.11
N VAL A 568 10.65 13.92 21.32
CA VAL A 568 9.64 14.01 20.25
C VAL A 568 9.21 15.46 20.05
N VAL A 569 9.25 15.92 18.80
CA VAL A 569 8.66 17.17 18.33
C VAL A 569 7.39 16.81 17.57
N GLU A 570 6.23 17.27 18.04
CA GLU A 570 4.96 17.04 17.36
C GLU A 570 4.58 18.27 16.53
N VAL A 571 4.21 18.03 15.26
CA VAL A 571 3.68 19.06 14.37
C VAL A 571 2.30 18.66 13.90
N ARG A 572 1.32 19.50 14.17
CA ARG A 572 -0.06 19.31 13.73
C ARG A 572 -0.31 20.06 12.43
N GLU A 573 -0.80 19.37 11.42
CA GLU A 573 -1.25 20.00 10.19
C GLU A 573 -2.47 20.90 10.45
N PRO A 574 -2.54 22.06 9.80
CA PRO A 574 -3.72 22.91 9.87
C PRO A 574 -4.94 22.18 9.30
N ARG A 575 -6.14 22.40 9.88
CA ARG A 575 -7.41 21.90 9.32
C ARG A 575 -7.61 22.50 7.93
N ASP A 576 -7.31 21.76 6.88
CA ASP A 576 -7.62 22.20 5.53
C ASP A 576 -9.11 21.96 5.26
N HIS A 577 -9.91 23.00 5.43
CA HIS A 577 -11.33 23.03 5.04
C HIS A 577 -11.58 24.02 3.90
N ARG A 578 -10.54 24.44 3.16
CA ARG A 578 -10.72 25.46 2.11
C ARG A 578 -10.67 24.79 0.75
N SER A 579 -11.85 24.53 0.19
CA SER A 579 -11.99 24.23 -1.23
C SER A 579 -11.32 25.38 -2.02
N ARG A 580 -10.28 25.06 -2.80
CA ARG A 580 -9.68 26.04 -3.72
C ARG A 580 -10.69 26.35 -4.83
N SER A 581 -10.81 27.61 -5.23
CA SER A 581 -11.66 28.01 -6.36
C SER A 581 -10.82 28.35 -7.59
N ILE A 582 -11.28 27.96 -8.77
CA ILE A 582 -10.70 28.44 -10.04
C ILE A 582 -11.09 29.91 -10.22
N ILE A 583 -10.13 30.79 -10.48
CA ILE A 583 -10.40 32.19 -10.80
C ILE A 583 -10.29 32.38 -12.32
N SER A 584 -11.37 32.84 -12.95
CA SER A 584 -11.34 33.28 -14.35
C SER A 584 -11.74 34.75 -14.47
N ALA A 585 -11.11 35.45 -15.41
CA ALA A 585 -11.38 36.85 -15.70
C ALA A 585 -12.08 36.98 -17.06
N HIS A 586 -13.12 37.81 -17.14
CA HIS A 586 -13.91 38.02 -18.36
C HIS A 586 -14.03 39.51 -18.64
N LEU A 587 -13.82 39.90 -19.90
CA LEU A 587 -13.87 41.28 -20.33
C LEU A 587 -15.24 41.61 -20.91
N VAL A 588 -15.90 42.62 -20.36
CA VAL A 588 -17.20 43.12 -20.83
C VAL A 588 -16.99 44.45 -21.53
N LEU A 589 -16.85 44.40 -22.85
CA LEU A 589 -16.75 45.59 -23.70
C LEU A 589 -18.13 45.99 -24.20
N ILE A 590 -18.54 47.23 -23.93
CA ILE A 590 -19.81 47.78 -24.42
C ILE A 590 -19.52 49.01 -25.30
N ARG A 591 -20.05 49.00 -26.51
CA ARG A 591 -19.98 50.11 -27.47
C ARG A 591 -21.35 50.28 -28.12
N ASP A 592 -21.88 51.50 -28.07
CA ASP A 592 -23.16 51.87 -28.68
C ASP A 592 -24.34 50.93 -28.30
N GLY A 593 -24.35 50.43 -27.05
CA GLY A 593 -25.38 49.51 -26.55
C GLY A 593 -25.21 48.04 -26.96
N ALA A 594 -24.12 47.70 -27.66
CA ALA A 594 -23.76 46.35 -28.04
C ALA A 594 -22.55 45.84 -27.24
N VAL A 595 -22.53 44.54 -26.94
CA VAL A 595 -21.43 43.83 -26.28
C VAL A 595 -20.59 43.06 -27.29
N LEU A 596 -19.27 43.02 -27.10
CA LEU A 596 -18.38 42.20 -27.91
C LEU A 596 -18.45 40.74 -27.46
N LEU A 597 -18.71 39.82 -28.40
CA LEU A 597 -18.63 38.38 -28.18
C LEU A 597 -17.78 37.72 -29.27
N GLY A 598 -17.04 36.69 -28.88
CA GLY A 598 -16.22 35.85 -29.75
C GLY A 598 -16.89 34.51 -29.98
N LYS A 599 -16.93 34.06 -31.23
CA LYS A 599 -17.40 32.72 -31.55
C LYS A 599 -16.26 31.73 -31.39
N ARG A 600 -16.36 30.84 -30.40
CA ARG A 600 -15.31 29.84 -30.12
C ARG A 600 -15.11 28.91 -31.31
N HIS A 601 -13.86 28.53 -31.57
CA HIS A 601 -13.50 27.65 -32.69
C HIS A 601 -14.21 26.28 -32.56
N PRO A 602 -14.60 25.62 -33.67
CA PRO A 602 -15.30 24.32 -33.61
C PRO A 602 -14.55 23.19 -32.91
N THR A 603 -13.23 23.28 -32.83
CA THR A 603 -12.38 22.29 -32.14
C THR A 603 -12.08 22.65 -30.69
N SER A 604 -12.66 23.73 -30.16
CA SER A 604 -12.39 24.15 -28.78
C SER A 604 -12.86 23.09 -27.79
N ALA A 605 -12.00 22.74 -26.83
CA ALA A 605 -12.30 21.75 -25.79
C ALA A 605 -13.49 22.15 -24.90
N PHE A 606 -13.71 23.46 -24.74
CA PHE A 606 -14.84 24.02 -24.01
C PHE A 606 -15.78 24.77 -24.95
N ALA A 607 -17.08 24.46 -24.89
CA ALA A 607 -18.15 25.13 -25.64
C ALA A 607 -17.82 25.43 -27.13
N PRO A 608 -17.51 24.39 -27.95
CA PRO A 608 -17.17 24.60 -29.36
C PRO A 608 -18.31 25.27 -30.12
N SER A 609 -17.97 26.13 -31.09
CA SER A 609 -18.94 26.88 -31.92
C SER A 609 -19.95 27.76 -31.16
N THR A 610 -19.65 28.10 -29.90
CA THR A 610 -20.53 28.87 -29.01
C THR A 610 -19.99 30.28 -28.80
N TRP A 611 -20.86 31.28 -28.68
CA TRP A 611 -20.47 32.67 -28.41
C TRP A 611 -20.09 32.88 -26.94
N HIS A 612 -19.01 33.63 -26.69
CA HIS A 612 -18.47 33.88 -25.36
C HIS A 612 -17.83 35.27 -25.25
N LEU A 613 -17.56 35.75 -24.03
CA LEU A 613 -16.75 36.96 -23.81
C LEU A 613 -15.26 36.64 -24.03
N PRO A 614 -14.42 37.65 -24.31
CA PRO A 614 -12.98 37.50 -24.12
C PRO A 614 -12.69 37.13 -22.67
N ALA A 615 -11.99 36.03 -22.44
CA ALA A 615 -11.86 35.48 -21.10
C ALA A 615 -10.73 34.46 -20.97
N GLY A 616 -10.08 34.48 -19.81
CA GLY A 616 -9.02 33.53 -19.50
C GLY A 616 -8.91 33.17 -18.03
N HIS A 617 -7.95 32.31 -17.75
CA HIS A 617 -7.66 31.84 -16.40
C HIS A 617 -6.53 32.65 -15.80
N ARG A 618 -6.63 32.91 -14.50
CA ARG A 618 -5.52 33.50 -13.77
C ARG A 618 -4.39 32.48 -13.68
N GLU A 619 -3.20 32.87 -14.13
CA GLU A 619 -1.97 32.12 -13.95
C GLU A 619 -1.43 32.25 -12.51
N ASP A 620 -0.34 31.53 -12.23
CA ASP A 620 0.32 31.60 -10.94
C ASP A 620 1.02 32.95 -10.75
N MET A 621 0.92 33.50 -9.55
CA MET A 621 1.56 34.76 -9.14
C MET A 621 1.11 36.04 -9.89
N GLU A 622 -0.06 36.05 -10.54
CA GLU A 622 -0.68 37.27 -11.10
C GLU A 622 -1.99 37.70 -10.39
N SER A 623 -2.37 38.97 -10.54
CA SER A 623 -3.67 39.49 -10.06
C SER A 623 -4.77 39.25 -11.09
N ALA A 624 -6.05 39.22 -10.69
CA ALA A 624 -7.15 39.07 -11.65
C ALA A 624 -7.25 40.24 -12.66
N VAL A 625 -6.80 41.43 -12.27
CA VAL A 625 -6.77 42.62 -13.14
C VAL A 625 -5.62 42.50 -14.15
N THR A 626 -4.46 42.01 -13.70
CA THR A 626 -3.30 41.71 -14.55
C THR A 626 -3.65 40.63 -15.58
N CYS A 627 -4.26 39.54 -15.12
CA CYS A 627 -4.82 38.48 -15.97
C CYS A 627 -5.74 39.08 -17.03
N MET A 628 -6.70 39.92 -16.63
CA MET A 628 -7.64 40.49 -17.60
C MET A 628 -6.99 41.40 -18.64
N ALA A 629 -6.02 42.23 -18.24
CA ALA A 629 -5.29 43.08 -19.19
C ALA A 629 -4.46 42.25 -20.19
N ARG A 630 -3.82 41.17 -19.72
CA ARG A 630 -3.06 40.21 -20.54
C ARG A 630 -3.98 39.51 -21.55
N GLU A 631 -5.04 38.87 -21.07
CA GLU A 631 -6.01 38.13 -21.89
C GLU A 631 -6.69 39.04 -22.93
N ALA A 632 -6.97 40.30 -22.58
CA ALA A 632 -7.49 41.28 -23.53
C ALA A 632 -6.51 41.53 -24.70
N GLU A 633 -5.21 41.69 -24.42
CA GLU A 633 -4.20 41.89 -25.46
C GLU A 633 -3.96 40.61 -26.26
N GLU A 634 -3.89 39.46 -25.60
CA GLU A 634 -3.64 38.15 -26.21
C GLU A 634 -4.77 37.73 -27.15
N GLU A 635 -6.03 37.73 -26.70
CA GLU A 635 -7.16 37.21 -27.49
C GLU A 635 -7.68 38.22 -28.53
N THR A 636 -7.67 39.51 -28.18
CA THR A 636 -8.35 40.56 -28.97
C THR A 636 -7.41 41.60 -29.55
N GLY A 637 -6.16 41.68 -29.07
CA GLY A 637 -5.21 42.74 -29.44
C GLY A 637 -5.50 44.11 -28.82
N LEU A 638 -6.43 44.18 -27.86
CA LEU A 638 -6.79 45.42 -27.18
C LEU A 638 -5.84 45.69 -26.02
N ARG A 639 -5.37 46.94 -25.91
CA ARG A 639 -4.54 47.36 -24.78
C ARG A 639 -5.38 48.09 -23.76
N ILE A 640 -5.38 47.60 -22.53
CA ILE A 640 -6.15 48.14 -21.43
C ILE A 640 -5.20 48.30 -20.24
N SER A 641 -5.11 49.51 -19.68
CA SER A 641 -4.34 49.71 -18.46
C SER A 641 -5.07 49.06 -17.28
N GLU A 642 -4.35 48.46 -16.34
CA GLU A 642 -4.97 47.84 -15.16
C GLU A 642 -5.87 48.81 -14.38
N GLY A 643 -5.50 50.09 -14.30
CA GLY A 643 -6.28 51.13 -13.63
C GLY A 643 -7.59 51.52 -14.33
N ASP A 644 -7.78 51.12 -15.59
CA ASP A 644 -9.01 51.35 -16.34
C ASP A 644 -10.03 50.20 -16.16
N LEU A 645 -9.63 49.06 -15.57
CA LEU A 645 -10.51 47.92 -15.38
C LEU A 645 -11.28 48.04 -14.05
N SER A 646 -12.61 48.09 -14.16
CA SER A 646 -13.51 48.04 -13.01
C SER A 646 -14.22 46.70 -12.93
N LEU A 647 -14.17 46.04 -11.77
CA LEU A 647 -14.96 44.83 -11.52
C LEU A 647 -16.44 45.21 -11.47
N ILE A 648 -17.24 44.63 -12.36
CA ILE A 648 -18.67 44.93 -12.48
C ILE A 648 -19.57 43.74 -12.13
N HIS A 649 -19.03 42.52 -12.08
CA HIS A 649 -19.78 41.34 -11.65
C HIS A 649 -18.88 40.22 -11.15
N VAL A 650 -19.40 39.42 -10.22
CA VAL A 650 -18.80 38.18 -9.74
C VAL A 650 -19.80 37.04 -9.96
N LEU A 651 -19.39 36.02 -10.68
CA LEU A 651 -20.15 34.79 -10.83
C LEU A 651 -19.53 33.71 -9.95
N ASP A 652 -20.34 33.12 -9.08
CA ASP A 652 -19.97 31.97 -8.27
C ASP A 652 -20.59 30.71 -8.87
N LEU A 653 -19.78 29.92 -9.56
CA LEU A 653 -20.20 28.87 -10.46
C LEU A 653 -19.72 27.50 -9.98
N LEU A 654 -20.65 26.56 -9.83
CA LEU A 654 -20.35 25.14 -9.78
C LEU A 654 -20.74 24.50 -11.11
N ASP A 655 -19.76 24.26 -11.98
CA ASP A 655 -19.98 23.63 -13.28
C ASP A 655 -20.55 22.21 -13.10
N PRO A 656 -21.57 21.79 -13.88
CA PRO A 656 -22.10 20.43 -13.82
C PRO A 656 -20.99 19.39 -14.06
N GLY A 657 -20.69 18.58 -13.05
CA GLY A 657 -19.63 17.56 -13.08
C GLY A 657 -18.27 18.02 -12.57
N SER A 658 -18.11 19.29 -12.15
CA SER A 658 -16.92 19.76 -11.43
C SER A 658 -17.10 19.64 -9.91
N THR A 659 -16.06 19.21 -9.20
CA THR A 659 -15.98 19.25 -7.73
C THR A 659 -15.26 20.50 -7.22
N ILE A 660 -14.70 21.31 -8.13
CA ILE A 660 -13.97 22.53 -7.84
C ILE A 660 -14.86 23.73 -8.22
N PRO A 661 -15.24 24.60 -7.28
CA PRO A 661 -16.02 25.79 -7.60
C PRO A 661 -15.17 26.81 -8.37
N ARG A 662 -15.82 27.61 -9.22
CA ARG A 662 -15.21 28.67 -10.02
C ARG A 662 -15.76 30.02 -9.60
N MET A 663 -14.87 31.00 -9.45
CA MET A 663 -15.24 32.39 -9.30
C MET A 663 -14.86 33.16 -10.58
N GLY A 664 -15.87 33.47 -11.38
CA GLY A 664 -15.74 34.28 -12.60
C GLY A 664 -15.82 35.77 -12.27
N LEU A 665 -14.75 36.50 -12.50
CA LEU A 665 -14.65 37.95 -12.30
C LEU A 665 -14.87 38.66 -13.64
N PHE A 666 -15.82 39.60 -13.70
CA PHE A 666 -16.17 40.32 -14.94
C PHE A 666 -15.76 41.78 -14.81
N PHE A 667 -14.91 42.24 -15.74
CA PHE A 667 -14.37 43.59 -15.75
C PHE A 667 -14.91 44.39 -16.93
N ALA A 668 -15.20 45.66 -16.69
CA ALA A 668 -15.48 46.64 -17.75
C ALA A 668 -14.38 47.72 -17.76
N PRO A 669 -13.80 48.04 -18.92
CA PRO A 669 -12.82 49.09 -19.03
C PRO A 669 -13.47 50.48 -19.14
N SER A 670 -12.90 51.50 -18.48
CA SER A 670 -13.22 52.91 -18.73
C SER A 670 -12.61 53.44 -20.03
N HIS A 671 -11.47 52.86 -20.44
CA HIS A 671 -10.73 53.23 -21.64
C HIS A 671 -9.97 52.00 -22.17
N TRP A 672 -9.83 51.90 -23.50
CA TRP A 672 -9.00 50.90 -24.16
C TRP A 672 -8.45 51.45 -25.49
N GLU A 673 -7.34 50.88 -25.96
CA GLU A 673 -6.74 51.20 -27.25
C GLU A 673 -6.80 50.02 -28.22
N GLY A 674 -7.06 50.32 -29.50
CA GLY A 674 -7.16 49.33 -30.57
C GLY A 674 -8.60 48.98 -30.94
N GLU A 675 -8.74 48.15 -31.97
CA GLU A 675 -10.00 47.53 -32.38
C GLU A 675 -9.86 46.00 -32.22
N PRO A 676 -10.94 45.28 -31.83
CA PRO A 676 -10.86 43.84 -31.62
C PRO A 676 -10.48 43.10 -32.92
N LEU A 677 -9.45 42.27 -32.83
CA LEU A 677 -8.97 41.40 -33.90
C LEU A 677 -8.89 39.97 -33.38
N VAL A 678 -9.09 38.99 -34.27
CA VAL A 678 -8.83 37.59 -33.92
C VAL A 678 -7.31 37.38 -33.89
N ARG A 679 -6.75 37.29 -32.69
CA ARG A 679 -5.31 37.04 -32.49
C ARG A 679 -4.98 35.54 -32.37
N GLU A 680 -5.93 34.77 -31.85
CA GLU A 680 -5.83 33.32 -31.65
C GLU A 680 -6.89 32.60 -32.51
N PRO A 681 -6.66 32.44 -33.82
CA PRO A 681 -7.63 31.85 -34.75
C PRO A 681 -7.98 30.38 -34.43
N GLU A 682 -7.13 29.68 -33.68
CA GLU A 682 -7.33 28.34 -33.17
C GLU A 682 -8.33 28.27 -31.98
N CYS A 683 -8.49 29.39 -31.26
CA CYS A 683 -9.38 29.51 -30.10
C CYS A 683 -10.69 30.22 -30.46
N CYS A 684 -10.62 31.26 -31.28
CA CYS A 684 -11.75 32.13 -31.66
C CYS A 684 -11.85 32.27 -33.18
N ALA A 685 -13.02 32.01 -33.74
CA ALA A 685 -13.27 32.10 -35.18
C ALA A 685 -13.59 33.53 -35.66
N GLU A 686 -14.32 34.30 -34.84
CA GLU A 686 -14.68 35.70 -35.16
C GLU A 686 -15.10 36.48 -33.91
N TRP A 687 -14.86 37.79 -33.91
CA TRP A 687 -15.40 38.75 -32.94
C TRP A 687 -16.55 39.55 -33.54
N ARG A 688 -17.64 39.73 -32.80
CA ARG A 688 -18.81 40.50 -33.25
C ARG A 688 -19.48 41.26 -32.12
N TRP A 689 -19.98 42.46 -32.43
CA TRP A 689 -20.81 43.26 -31.55
C TRP A 689 -22.28 42.83 -31.63
N TRP A 690 -22.89 42.53 -30.49
CA TRP A 690 -24.27 42.08 -30.35
C TRP A 690 -25.07 43.02 -29.45
N PRO A 691 -26.27 43.48 -29.85
CA PRO A 691 -27.12 44.26 -28.96
C PRO A 691 -27.40 43.51 -27.66
N LEU A 692 -27.33 44.19 -26.51
CA LEU A 692 -27.53 43.57 -25.19
C LEU A 692 -28.93 42.98 -25.00
N ASP A 693 -29.92 43.49 -25.74
CA ASP A 693 -31.31 43.00 -25.78
C ASP A 693 -31.55 41.89 -26.82
N ALA A 694 -30.53 41.55 -27.63
CA ALA A 694 -30.61 40.55 -28.70
C ALA A 694 -29.30 39.73 -28.81
N LEU A 695 -28.91 39.09 -27.70
CA LEU A 695 -27.72 38.23 -27.63
C LEU A 695 -27.83 36.99 -28.55
N PRO A 696 -26.72 36.50 -29.13
CA PRO A 696 -26.72 35.40 -30.09
C PRO A 696 -27.05 34.05 -29.45
N GLU A 697 -27.34 33.05 -30.29
CA GLU A 697 -27.40 31.64 -29.92
C GLU A 697 -26.57 30.77 -30.88
N PRO A 698 -25.85 29.74 -30.40
CA PRO A 698 -25.68 29.38 -28.99
C PRO A 698 -24.69 30.30 -28.28
N ILE A 699 -24.96 30.66 -27.02
CA ILE A 699 -24.04 31.40 -26.13
C ILE A 699 -23.69 30.55 -24.90
N VAL A 700 -22.49 30.75 -24.34
CA VAL A 700 -22.08 30.09 -23.08
C VAL A 700 -23.06 30.47 -21.97
N ALA A 701 -23.64 29.48 -21.31
CA ALA A 701 -24.77 29.67 -20.39
C ALA A 701 -24.47 30.69 -19.28
N TYR A 702 -23.31 30.58 -18.64
CA TYR A 702 -22.95 31.50 -17.57
C TYR A 702 -22.61 32.92 -18.07
N THR A 703 -22.21 33.08 -19.33
CA THR A 703 -22.01 34.40 -19.95
C THR A 703 -23.32 35.13 -20.13
N ARG A 704 -24.35 34.42 -20.60
CA ARG A 704 -25.71 34.98 -20.69
C ARG A 704 -26.19 35.43 -19.32
N VAL A 705 -26.07 34.56 -18.32
CA VAL A 705 -26.47 34.86 -16.93
C VAL A 705 -25.74 36.09 -16.40
N ALA A 706 -24.41 36.18 -16.59
CA ALA A 706 -23.63 37.33 -16.14
C ALA A 706 -24.03 38.64 -16.84
N LEU A 707 -24.20 38.64 -18.17
CA LEU A 707 -24.61 39.85 -18.92
C LEU A 707 -26.02 40.32 -18.54
N GLU A 708 -26.95 39.40 -18.31
CA GLU A 708 -28.28 39.72 -17.82
C GLU A 708 -28.26 40.27 -16.39
N ALA A 709 -27.36 39.77 -15.54
CA ALA A 709 -27.19 40.27 -14.17
C ALA A 709 -26.54 41.68 -14.17
N ILE A 710 -25.51 41.88 -14.99
CA ILE A 710 -24.84 43.17 -15.21
C ILE A 710 -25.83 44.23 -15.67
N SER A 711 -26.71 43.93 -16.64
CA SER A 711 -27.70 44.89 -17.14
C SER A 711 -28.71 45.33 -16.09
N ARG A 712 -28.91 44.53 -15.03
CA ARG A 712 -29.74 44.85 -13.86
C ARG A 712 -28.94 45.50 -12.71
N GLY A 713 -27.63 45.71 -12.87
CA GLY A 713 -26.75 46.26 -11.84
C GLY A 713 -26.47 45.29 -10.68
N ALA A 714 -26.66 43.98 -10.87
CA ALA A 714 -26.32 43.00 -9.85
C ALA A 714 -24.80 42.74 -9.85
N LEU A 715 -24.17 42.75 -8.67
CA LEU A 715 -22.73 42.54 -8.52
C LEU A 715 -22.35 41.06 -8.34
N TYR A 716 -23.30 40.18 -8.00
CA TYR A 716 -23.03 38.78 -7.69
C TYR A 716 -24.15 37.86 -8.19
N THR A 717 -23.79 36.70 -8.75
CA THR A 717 -24.74 35.63 -9.12
C THR A 717 -24.19 34.25 -8.75
N PRO A 718 -24.91 33.44 -7.97
CA PRO A 718 -24.62 32.02 -7.80
C PRO A 718 -25.26 31.19 -8.93
N MET A 719 -24.54 30.22 -9.47
CA MET A 719 -25.02 29.34 -10.54
C MET A 719 -24.50 27.90 -10.34
N GLY A 720 -25.39 26.90 -10.48
CA GLY A 720 -25.03 25.48 -10.36
C GLY A 720 -24.97 24.95 -8.93
N TRP A 721 -25.17 25.80 -7.92
CA TRP A 721 -25.30 25.42 -6.52
C TRP A 721 -26.72 24.91 -6.24
N SER A 722 -26.87 23.68 -5.73
CA SER A 722 -28.17 23.06 -5.37
C SER A 722 -28.50 23.15 -3.90
#